data_AF-A0A1F0Z6F6-F1
#
_entry.id   AF-A0A1F0Z6F6-F1
#
_cell.length_a   1.000
_cell.length_b   1.000
_cell.length_c   1.000
_cell.angle_alpha   90.00
_cell.angle_beta   90.00
_cell.angle_gamma   90.00
#
_symmetry.space_group_name_H-M   'P 1'
#
loop_
_entity.id
_entity.type
_entity.pdbx_description
1 polymer ?
#
loop_
_entity_poly.entity_id
_entity_poly.type
_entity_poly.pdbx_seq_one_letter_code
_entity_poly.pdbx_strand_id
1 'polypeptide(L)'
;MTHPFASEHYQKMALEARQLVRQWVNESQSIKPTFAAEQLAGVLKDPNGLPFTVGFVDGVIRPEDDNVSGRNLSRISGLAPSFLPWYMKSAVGFGGKLAGKVAWPTVPVARRVLREMVGHLIVDASEEKLGDAIAELTKTGNRLNVNLLGEAVLGDKEAEHRLAETKRLLARDDVDYVSIKVSAVSGPHQHWAFDEVVETAVRRLTPLYELAASSSPKKFINLDMEEYKDLDLTIEVFTKILDQPHLKDLEAGIVLQAYLPDTLAAMQHLQEWSAKRVAAGGAGIKVRLVKGANLSMEIVEAVMHGWPLTTWDTKQAADTNYKRVLDYALRPEHVKNVRLGIAGHNLFDVAFALLLSEDRGVKDRVEFEMLIGMAEQQAEIIRRRVGHLLLYVPVVNPKEFDVAIAYLIRRLEENASSENFMSGIFDLATDESIFKREEDRFMRALNSVTDEVPASKRTQNRLTENEDNVFVPAGRFENTPDTDPALSGNREWGRAILERSKTTKLGIDTLKANELTSEAEAEKLIKETEEAGKAWGKLSGHERAEILRKVGKAIALRRGDLLEVMAAEAGKTLEQGDTEVSEAIDFAYYYAMLAEDLEKIDGAKPKSVDLTLVVPPWNFPTAIPAGGVLAGLAAGSAVIFKPATITARTGALIAEIMWEAGVPKEVLKLVKVVDRAAGKLLISHPEVDRLILTGGYETAELFRSWRDDLPLFGETSGKNSIIVTPNADIDLAVKDVVYSAFGHAGQKCSAGSTVILVGSVAQSERFRRQLLDSVSSLHVAHPQDIESEMGPVVQKPEEKLLRGLTTLGPGERWLVQPKELDETGRLWSPGVREGVKPGSEYHMTEYFGPILGIMTADTLEEAIELQNAPDYGLTAGLHSLDADELELWLSKVQAGNLYVNRAITGAIVQRQPFGGWKKSTVGSGTKAGGPSYLIALSDWEPAQATATAVTQSVTVRETLATIENSELGKREDFAFIKRGVSSDAHAWDTEFGFGHDPSKLGVERNILRYVPTQVLVRADESASAAETLRVVLAGLAANAPVALSVGKDLPVDVRGVLENKGIKYEVKSDAQFREYLASNAKTPVRALAGTPLEGTRIRYIGNDEKSLYTALGGRPDVAVYFAPVTEAGRIEMLPFLREQAVSITAHRFGNPNRFSERVISSR
;
A
#
# COMPACT_ATOMS: atom_id res chain seq x y z
N MET A 1 31.77 13.00 26.31
CA MET A 1 31.55 11.70 25.67
C MET A 1 32.79 10.87 25.91
N THR A 2 32.65 9.78 26.66
CA THR A 2 33.74 8.86 26.97
C THR A 2 33.61 7.61 26.10
N HIS A 3 34.74 7.03 25.71
CA HIS A 3 34.78 5.75 25.00
C HIS A 3 35.11 4.64 26.00
N PRO A 4 34.13 3.96 26.59
CA PRO A 4 34.36 3.04 27.70
C PRO A 4 35.34 1.92 27.34
N PHE A 5 35.33 1.48 26.07
CA PHE A 5 36.20 0.41 25.59
C PHE A 5 37.54 0.88 25.01
N ALA A 6 37.86 2.19 25.04
CA ALA A 6 39.15 2.70 24.57
C ALA A 6 40.31 2.48 25.57
N SER A 7 40.03 2.02 26.79
CA SER A 7 41.07 1.75 27.79
C SER A 7 41.93 0.54 27.40
N GLU A 8 43.19 0.54 27.85
CA GLU A 8 44.12 -0.57 27.59
C GLU A 8 43.57 -1.92 28.07
N HIS A 9 42.85 -1.92 29.20
CA HIS A 9 42.17 -3.10 29.76
C HIS A 9 41.19 -3.73 28.76
N TYR A 10 40.25 -2.94 28.22
CA TYR A 10 39.24 -3.46 27.30
C TYR A 10 39.80 -3.74 25.90
N GLN A 11 40.83 -3.03 25.46
CA GLN A 11 41.54 -3.37 24.22
C GLN A 11 42.25 -4.73 24.33
N LYS A 12 42.85 -5.02 25.50
CA LYS A 12 43.41 -6.35 25.77
C LYS A 12 42.32 -7.43 25.76
N MET A 13 41.17 -7.18 26.40
CA MET A 13 40.02 -8.09 26.36
C MET A 13 39.51 -8.34 24.93
N ALA A 14 39.50 -7.31 24.08
CA ALA A 14 39.13 -7.47 22.67
C ALA A 14 40.08 -8.41 21.91
N LEU A 15 41.38 -8.34 22.19
CA LEU A 15 42.37 -9.27 21.66
C LEU A 15 42.20 -10.70 22.20
N GLU A 16 41.83 -10.84 23.47
CA GLU A 16 41.50 -12.13 24.08
C GLU A 16 40.23 -12.73 23.45
N ALA A 17 39.19 -11.92 23.20
CA ALA A 17 37.99 -12.33 22.49
C ALA A 17 38.34 -12.88 21.10
N ARG A 18 39.22 -12.20 20.36
CA ARG A 18 39.72 -12.68 19.06
C ARG A 18 40.40 -14.04 19.17
N GLN A 19 41.28 -14.22 20.16
CA GLN A 19 41.98 -15.50 20.36
C GLN A 19 40.99 -16.61 20.69
N LEU A 20 39.99 -16.33 21.51
CA LEU A 20 38.94 -17.27 21.87
C LEU A 20 38.09 -17.67 20.65
N VAL A 21 37.72 -16.70 19.80
CA VAL A 21 37.01 -17.02 18.54
C VAL A 21 37.86 -17.90 17.64
N ARG A 22 39.17 -17.62 17.49
CA ARG A 22 40.07 -18.46 16.71
C ARG A 22 40.11 -19.89 17.26
N GLN A 23 40.18 -20.02 18.58
CA GLN A 23 40.14 -21.32 19.25
C GLN A 23 38.82 -22.05 18.95
N TRP A 24 37.67 -21.40 19.13
CA TRP A 24 36.36 -22.01 18.87
C TRP A 24 36.19 -22.47 17.43
N VAL A 25 36.59 -21.63 16.48
CA VAL A 25 36.51 -21.94 15.06
C VAL A 25 37.40 -23.14 14.71
N ASN A 26 38.63 -23.20 15.23
CA ASN A 26 39.53 -24.34 14.99
C ASN A 26 39.03 -25.64 15.63
N GLU A 27 38.57 -25.59 16.88
CA GLU A 27 38.04 -26.76 17.58
C GLU A 27 36.75 -27.28 16.93
N SER A 28 35.92 -26.38 16.39
CA SER A 28 34.65 -26.75 15.73
C SER A 28 34.85 -27.64 14.50
N GLN A 29 36.03 -27.58 13.85
CA GLN A 29 36.38 -28.46 12.72
C GLN A 29 36.45 -29.95 13.10
N SER A 30 36.63 -30.26 14.39
CA SER A 30 36.64 -31.64 14.89
C SER A 30 35.24 -32.26 15.02
N ILE A 31 34.19 -31.44 14.96
CA ILE A 31 32.80 -31.87 15.06
C ILE A 31 32.29 -32.15 13.66
N LYS A 32 31.70 -33.33 13.42
CA LYS A 32 31.12 -33.64 12.11
C LYS A 32 29.89 -32.76 11.87
N PRO A 33 29.78 -32.09 10.71
CA PRO A 33 28.57 -31.36 10.36
C PRO A 33 27.43 -32.36 10.17
N THR A 34 26.22 -31.94 10.53
CA THR A 34 25.00 -32.68 10.17
C THR A 34 24.71 -32.46 8.69
N PHE A 35 24.02 -33.42 8.06
CA PHE A 35 23.60 -33.31 6.65
C PHE A 35 22.83 -32.00 6.40
N ALA A 36 21.92 -31.71 7.32
CA ALA A 36 21.23 -30.45 7.52
C ALA A 36 22.11 -29.20 7.37
N ALA A 37 23.16 -29.09 8.19
CA ALA A 37 24.09 -27.97 8.18
C ALA A 37 24.86 -27.87 6.86
N GLU A 38 25.22 -29.00 6.23
CA GLU A 38 25.86 -29.01 4.91
C GLU A 38 24.94 -28.47 3.80
N GLN A 39 23.66 -28.84 3.81
CA GLN A 39 22.68 -28.33 2.85
C GLN A 39 22.44 -26.82 3.05
N LEU A 40 22.30 -26.38 4.29
CA LEU A 40 22.13 -24.96 4.62
C LEU A 40 23.34 -24.12 4.20
N ALA A 41 24.56 -24.58 4.51
CA ALA A 41 25.78 -23.93 4.04
C ALA A 41 25.84 -23.89 2.50
N GLY A 42 25.38 -24.94 1.82
CA GLY A 42 25.22 -24.98 0.38
C GLY A 42 24.27 -23.90 -0.17
N VAL A 43 23.10 -23.71 0.46
CA VAL A 43 22.13 -22.67 0.10
C VAL A 43 22.74 -21.27 0.20
N LEU A 44 23.50 -20.99 1.27
CA LEU A 44 24.11 -19.69 1.50
C LEU A 44 25.30 -19.40 0.56
N LYS A 45 25.99 -20.44 0.08
CA LYS A 45 27.18 -20.31 -0.79
C LYS A 45 26.86 -20.29 -2.29
N ASP A 46 25.83 -20.99 -2.73
CA ASP A 46 25.47 -21.07 -4.16
C ASP A 46 24.73 -19.78 -4.59
N PRO A 47 25.15 -19.08 -5.66
CA PRO A 47 24.46 -17.89 -6.16
C PRO A 47 22.98 -18.12 -6.53
N ASN A 48 22.63 -19.36 -6.89
CA ASN A 48 21.25 -19.76 -7.16
C ASN A 48 20.57 -20.41 -5.95
N GLY A 49 21.29 -20.65 -4.85
CA GLY A 49 20.78 -21.34 -3.67
C GLY A 49 19.58 -20.64 -3.04
N LEU A 50 19.69 -19.33 -2.81
CA LEU A 50 18.59 -18.55 -2.25
C LEU A 50 17.41 -18.38 -3.24
N PRO A 51 17.61 -17.91 -4.51
CA PRO A 51 16.53 -17.84 -5.49
C PRO A 51 15.79 -19.17 -5.72
N PHE A 52 16.52 -20.29 -5.76
CA PHE A 52 15.92 -21.62 -5.88
C PHE A 52 15.08 -21.96 -4.65
N THR A 53 15.60 -21.72 -3.44
CA THR A 53 14.91 -22.05 -2.20
C THR A 53 13.63 -21.24 -2.04
N VAL A 54 13.68 -19.93 -2.27
CA VAL A 54 12.51 -19.04 -2.22
C VAL A 54 11.49 -19.42 -3.30
N GLY A 55 11.93 -19.61 -4.55
CA GLY A 55 11.06 -19.99 -5.66
C GLY A 55 10.41 -21.37 -5.47
N PHE A 56 11.13 -22.32 -4.85
CA PHE A 56 10.59 -23.64 -4.52
C PHE A 56 9.55 -23.56 -3.39
N VAL A 57 9.83 -22.76 -2.37
CA VAL A 57 8.90 -22.56 -1.27
C VAL A 57 7.60 -21.92 -1.76
N ASP A 58 7.70 -20.75 -2.37
CA ASP A 58 6.52 -19.96 -2.74
C ASP A 58 5.80 -20.59 -3.94
N GLY A 59 6.55 -21.23 -4.85
CA GLY A 59 5.98 -21.84 -6.05
C GLY A 59 5.54 -23.29 -5.90
N VAL A 60 6.14 -24.10 -5.02
CA VAL A 60 5.91 -25.57 -4.96
C VAL A 60 5.33 -26.01 -3.62
N ILE A 61 5.82 -25.47 -2.50
CA ILE A 61 5.34 -25.89 -1.18
C ILE A 61 4.04 -25.19 -0.82
N ARG A 62 4.04 -23.85 -0.89
CA ARG A 62 2.96 -22.98 -0.42
C ARG A 62 1.63 -23.20 -1.16
N PRO A 63 1.58 -23.36 -2.50
CA PRO A 63 0.29 -23.51 -3.18
C PRO A 63 -0.43 -24.77 -2.69
N GLU A 64 -1.71 -24.65 -2.35
CA GLU A 64 -2.54 -25.81 -1.98
C GLU A 64 -2.81 -26.71 -3.20
N ASP A 65 -2.68 -26.17 -4.41
CA ASP A 65 -2.93 -26.85 -5.68
C ASP A 65 -1.69 -27.58 -6.20
N ASP A 66 -1.75 -28.91 -6.23
CA ASP A 66 -0.66 -29.75 -6.72
C ASP A 66 -0.28 -29.48 -8.19
N ASN A 67 -1.22 -29.06 -9.04
CA ASN A 67 -0.90 -28.74 -10.45
C ASN A 67 -0.07 -27.46 -10.55
N VAL A 68 -0.41 -26.45 -9.74
CA VAL A 68 0.34 -25.19 -9.64
C VAL A 68 1.75 -25.48 -9.13
N SER A 69 1.85 -26.27 -8.05
CA SER A 69 3.12 -26.75 -7.52
C SER A 69 3.94 -27.49 -8.56
N GLY A 70 3.32 -28.36 -9.38
CA GLY A 70 4.00 -29.10 -10.44
C GLY A 70 4.54 -28.21 -11.56
N ARG A 71 3.78 -27.21 -12.01
CA ARG A 71 4.22 -26.23 -13.02
C ARG A 71 5.38 -25.38 -12.51
N ASN A 72 5.29 -24.87 -11.29
CA ASN A 72 6.34 -24.08 -10.68
C ASN A 72 7.60 -24.91 -10.44
N LEU A 73 7.47 -26.18 -10.02
CA LEU A 73 8.59 -27.11 -9.91
C LEU A 73 9.31 -27.28 -11.26
N SER A 74 8.56 -27.40 -12.36
CA SER A 74 9.15 -27.44 -13.70
C SER A 74 9.96 -26.18 -14.01
N ARG A 75 9.44 -24.99 -13.71
CA ARG A 75 10.12 -23.70 -13.98
C ARG A 75 11.43 -23.56 -13.22
N ILE A 76 11.44 -23.91 -11.94
CA ILE A 76 12.63 -23.75 -11.08
C ILE A 76 13.61 -24.92 -11.18
N SER A 77 13.23 -26.06 -11.78
CA SER A 77 14.11 -27.23 -11.89
C SER A 77 15.42 -26.95 -12.63
N GLY A 78 15.42 -25.97 -13.54
CA GLY A 78 16.63 -25.49 -14.24
C GLY A 78 17.61 -24.70 -13.35
N LEU A 79 17.13 -24.20 -12.21
CA LEU A 79 17.91 -23.50 -11.19
C LEU A 79 18.43 -24.46 -10.10
N ALA A 80 18.29 -25.77 -10.27
CA ALA A 80 18.67 -26.76 -9.28
C ALA A 80 20.15 -26.60 -8.86
N PRO A 81 20.41 -26.15 -7.62
CA PRO A 81 21.74 -25.71 -7.21
C PRO A 81 22.72 -26.88 -7.10
N SER A 82 24.01 -26.54 -7.08
CA SER A 82 25.11 -27.50 -7.14
C SER A 82 25.27 -28.34 -5.86
N PHE A 83 24.80 -27.81 -4.72
CA PHE A 83 24.92 -28.45 -3.41
C PHE A 83 23.95 -29.63 -3.21
N LEU A 84 22.89 -29.75 -4.02
CA LEU A 84 21.93 -30.85 -3.90
C LEU A 84 22.61 -32.19 -4.26
N PRO A 85 22.45 -33.25 -3.44
CA PRO A 85 22.97 -34.57 -3.77
C PRO A 85 22.50 -35.04 -5.14
N TRP A 86 23.33 -35.80 -5.87
CA TRP A 86 23.07 -36.17 -7.26
C TRP A 86 21.69 -36.84 -7.47
N TYR A 87 21.21 -37.62 -6.49
CA TYR A 87 19.91 -38.26 -6.53
C TYR A 87 18.76 -37.27 -6.32
N MET A 88 18.91 -36.26 -5.44
CA MET A 88 17.94 -35.18 -5.27
C MET A 88 17.91 -34.26 -6.48
N LYS A 89 19.09 -33.90 -7.03
CA LYS A 89 19.19 -33.11 -8.26
C LYS A 89 18.56 -33.83 -9.45
N SER A 90 18.77 -35.14 -9.55
CA SER A 90 18.11 -35.99 -10.56
C SER A 90 16.60 -36.08 -10.32
N ALA A 91 16.15 -36.18 -9.07
CA ALA A 91 14.73 -36.19 -8.72
C ALA A 91 14.04 -34.84 -9.01
N VAL A 92 14.69 -33.71 -8.74
CA VAL A 92 14.19 -32.36 -9.08
C VAL A 92 14.21 -32.12 -10.60
N GLY A 93 15.26 -32.56 -11.30
CA GLY A 93 15.37 -32.40 -12.75
C GLY A 93 14.42 -33.32 -13.55
N PHE A 94 14.30 -34.58 -13.14
CA PHE A 94 13.38 -35.56 -13.75
C PHE A 94 11.93 -35.27 -13.32
N GLY A 95 11.74 -34.94 -12.04
CA GLY A 95 10.49 -34.48 -11.46
C GLY A 95 9.99 -33.20 -12.12
N GLY A 96 10.83 -32.19 -12.36
CA GLY A 96 10.44 -30.97 -13.07
C GLY A 96 9.95 -31.24 -14.50
N LYS A 97 10.64 -32.11 -15.25
CA LYS A 97 10.23 -32.48 -16.63
C LYS A 97 8.94 -33.30 -16.68
N LEU A 98 8.63 -34.08 -15.65
CA LEU A 98 7.41 -34.91 -15.55
C LEU A 98 6.25 -34.20 -14.84
N ALA A 99 6.52 -33.36 -13.85
CA ALA A 99 5.54 -32.69 -12.98
C ALA A 99 4.67 -31.68 -13.74
N GLY A 100 5.22 -31.08 -14.82
CA GLY A 100 4.42 -30.27 -15.74
C GLY A 100 3.34 -31.06 -16.52
N LYS A 101 3.40 -32.41 -16.51
CA LYS A 101 2.45 -33.30 -17.21
C LYS A 101 1.66 -34.23 -16.28
N VAL A 102 2.24 -34.67 -15.16
CA VAL A 102 1.58 -35.52 -14.14
C VAL A 102 2.06 -35.10 -12.75
N ALA A 103 1.39 -34.12 -12.12
CA ALA A 103 1.82 -33.53 -10.86
C ALA A 103 1.61 -34.44 -9.62
N TRP A 104 0.60 -35.31 -9.68
CA TRP A 104 0.08 -36.09 -8.54
C TRP A 104 1.12 -36.97 -7.80
N PRO A 105 2.05 -37.70 -8.46
CA PRO A 105 3.07 -38.45 -7.74
C PRO A 105 4.34 -37.63 -7.43
N THR A 106 4.63 -36.55 -8.17
CA THR A 106 5.91 -35.83 -8.09
C THR A 106 5.95 -34.78 -6.98
N VAL A 107 4.84 -34.07 -6.76
CA VAL A 107 4.80 -32.96 -5.79
C VAL A 107 4.88 -33.47 -4.33
N PRO A 108 4.16 -34.52 -3.91
CA PRO A 108 4.30 -35.06 -2.55
C PRO A 108 5.71 -35.56 -2.23
N VAL A 109 6.39 -36.16 -3.20
CA VAL A 109 7.79 -36.59 -3.07
C VAL A 109 8.72 -35.39 -2.91
N ALA A 110 8.54 -34.36 -3.75
CA ALA A 110 9.34 -33.13 -3.66
C ALA A 110 9.13 -32.39 -2.32
N ARG A 111 7.88 -32.29 -1.86
CA ARG A 111 7.51 -31.77 -0.52
C ARG A 111 8.17 -32.56 0.60
N ARG A 112 8.17 -33.90 0.51
CA ARG A 112 8.81 -34.78 1.49
C ARG A 112 10.31 -34.59 1.54
N VAL A 113 10.98 -34.56 0.39
CA VAL A 113 12.44 -34.32 0.32
C VAL A 113 12.80 -32.99 0.95
N LEU A 114 12.06 -31.92 0.65
CA LEU A 114 12.32 -30.62 1.28
C LEU A 114 12.04 -30.65 2.79
N ARG A 115 10.94 -31.28 3.23
CA ARG A 115 10.64 -31.45 4.65
C ARG A 115 11.76 -32.22 5.38
N GLU A 116 12.38 -33.20 4.74
CA GLU A 116 13.56 -33.88 5.26
C GLU A 116 14.80 -32.95 5.25
N MET A 117 14.94 -32.06 4.26
CA MET A 117 16.02 -31.07 4.19
C MET A 117 15.91 -29.96 5.24
N VAL A 118 14.71 -29.43 5.54
CA VAL A 118 14.53 -28.30 6.47
C VAL A 118 13.93 -28.68 7.82
N GLY A 119 13.46 -29.92 7.99
CA GLY A 119 12.76 -30.40 9.19
C GLY A 119 13.62 -30.53 10.45
N HIS A 120 14.91 -30.21 10.37
CA HIS A 120 15.78 -30.05 11.54
C HIS A 120 15.80 -28.60 12.07
N LEU A 121 15.38 -27.63 11.24
CA LEU A 121 15.24 -26.22 11.62
C LEU A 121 13.90 -25.95 12.31
N ILE A 122 12.93 -26.87 12.21
CA ILE A 122 11.60 -26.76 12.80
C ILE A 122 11.21 -28.11 13.39
N VAL A 123 10.81 -28.09 14.65
CA VAL A 123 10.37 -29.28 15.37
C VAL A 123 8.85 -29.47 15.22
N ASP A 124 8.44 -30.73 15.08
CA ASP A 124 7.03 -31.12 15.02
C ASP A 124 6.36 -30.93 16.40
N ALA A 125 5.33 -30.08 16.47
CA ALA A 125 4.63 -29.76 17.73
C ALA A 125 3.62 -30.85 18.17
N SER A 126 3.46 -31.94 17.41
CA SER A 126 2.57 -33.05 17.76
C SER A 126 3.07 -33.82 18.98
N GLU A 127 2.13 -34.32 19.77
CA GLU A 127 2.45 -35.05 21.02
C GLU A 127 3.33 -36.27 20.78
N GLU A 128 3.17 -36.95 19.63
CA GLU A 128 3.90 -38.17 19.28
C GLU A 128 5.40 -37.95 19.08
N LYS A 129 5.83 -36.75 18.64
CA LYS A 129 7.22 -36.49 18.24
C LYS A 129 7.93 -35.43 19.06
N LEU A 130 7.19 -34.51 19.67
CA LEU A 130 7.76 -33.38 20.40
C LEU A 130 8.63 -33.86 21.58
N GLY A 131 8.19 -34.88 22.32
CA GLY A 131 8.93 -35.41 23.47
C GLY A 131 10.30 -35.98 23.11
N ASP A 132 10.36 -36.81 22.05
CA ASP A 132 11.62 -37.39 21.58
C ASP A 132 12.58 -36.31 21.06
N ALA A 133 12.06 -35.29 20.36
CA ALA A 133 12.86 -34.16 19.89
C ALA A 133 13.42 -33.32 21.06
N ILE A 134 12.61 -33.04 22.08
CA ILE A 134 13.05 -32.35 23.29
C ILE A 134 14.13 -33.17 24.01
N ALA A 135 13.93 -34.49 24.16
CA ALA A 135 14.87 -35.38 24.82
C ALA A 135 16.25 -35.40 24.11
N GLU A 136 16.27 -35.43 22.78
CA GLU A 136 17.53 -35.40 22.04
C GLU A 136 18.22 -34.03 22.10
N LEU A 137 17.46 -32.92 21.98
CA LEU A 137 18.04 -31.57 22.06
C LEU A 137 18.56 -31.21 23.45
N THR A 138 17.99 -31.79 24.51
CA THR A 138 18.40 -31.55 25.92
C THR A 138 19.48 -32.52 26.43
N LYS A 139 19.79 -33.58 25.69
CA LYS A 139 20.75 -34.64 26.06
C LYS A 139 22.14 -34.15 26.47
N THR A 140 22.59 -33.02 25.92
CA THR A 140 23.89 -32.40 26.21
C THR A 140 23.83 -31.36 27.33
N GLY A 141 22.70 -31.26 28.03
CA GLY A 141 22.45 -30.30 29.11
C GLY A 141 21.92 -28.95 28.64
N ASN A 142 21.59 -28.80 27.36
CA ASN A 142 20.96 -27.58 26.84
C ASN A 142 19.54 -27.41 27.36
N ARG A 143 19.09 -26.16 27.43
CA ARG A 143 17.70 -25.79 27.69
C ARG A 143 17.06 -25.33 26.38
N LEU A 144 15.74 -25.41 26.28
CA LEU A 144 15.01 -25.08 25.05
C LEU A 144 14.05 -23.94 25.29
N ASN A 145 14.12 -22.88 24.48
CA ASN A 145 13.04 -21.92 24.32
C ASN A 145 12.13 -22.38 23.18
N VAL A 146 10.95 -22.90 23.53
CA VAL A 146 9.96 -23.37 22.57
C VAL A 146 9.16 -22.18 22.03
N ASN A 147 9.13 -22.00 20.71
CA ASN A 147 8.38 -20.93 20.03
C ASN A 147 7.35 -21.54 19.07
N LEU A 148 6.06 -21.29 19.30
CA LEU A 148 5.01 -21.81 18.44
C LEU A 148 4.86 -20.95 17.17
N LEU A 149 5.11 -21.56 16.02
CA LEU A 149 4.79 -21.03 14.70
C LEU A 149 3.40 -21.48 14.25
N GLY A 150 2.88 -20.81 13.22
CA GLY A 150 1.61 -21.11 12.56
C GLY A 150 1.09 -19.87 11.80
N GLU A 151 -0.12 -19.97 11.26
CA GLU A 151 -0.87 -18.93 10.52
C GLU A 151 -0.77 -17.49 11.02
N ALA A 152 -0.94 -16.53 10.09
CA ALA A 152 -1.07 -15.13 10.43
C ALA A 152 -2.31 -14.90 11.31
N VAL A 153 -2.14 -14.12 12.39
CA VAL A 153 -3.23 -13.76 13.31
C VAL A 153 -4.02 -12.60 12.69
N LEU A 154 -5.04 -12.93 11.89
CA LEU A 154 -5.90 -11.96 11.22
C LEU A 154 -7.24 -11.73 11.92
N GLY A 155 -7.52 -12.49 12.99
CA GLY A 155 -8.72 -12.39 13.82
C GLY A 155 -8.49 -12.96 15.23
N ASP A 156 -9.51 -12.85 16.07
CA ASP A 156 -9.46 -13.24 17.48
C ASP A 156 -9.40 -14.74 17.68
N LYS A 157 -10.05 -15.55 16.83
CA LYS A 157 -10.05 -17.00 17.03
C LYS A 157 -8.65 -17.56 16.82
N GLU A 158 -7.91 -17.08 15.83
CA GLU A 158 -6.52 -17.48 15.66
C GLU A 158 -5.64 -16.97 16.82
N ALA A 159 -5.89 -15.77 17.35
CA ALA A 159 -5.19 -15.26 18.54
C ALA A 159 -5.44 -16.13 19.78
N GLU A 160 -6.70 -16.51 20.02
CA GLU A 160 -7.11 -17.42 21.09
C GLU A 160 -6.51 -18.82 20.91
N HIS A 161 -6.51 -19.34 19.68
CA HIS A 161 -5.90 -20.62 19.34
C HIS A 161 -4.39 -20.61 19.64
N ARG A 162 -3.68 -19.53 19.27
CA ARG A 162 -2.25 -19.37 19.56
C ARG A 162 -1.93 -19.36 21.03
N LEU A 163 -2.72 -18.63 21.80
CA LEU A 163 -2.57 -18.57 23.25
C LEU A 163 -2.85 -19.94 23.88
N ALA A 164 -3.91 -20.63 23.44
CA ALA A 164 -4.29 -21.94 23.93
C ALA A 164 -3.21 -23.01 23.64
N GLU A 165 -2.68 -23.06 22.42
CA GLU A 165 -1.62 -24.00 22.07
C GLU A 165 -0.30 -23.68 22.78
N THR A 166 0.04 -22.41 22.96
CA THR A 166 1.21 -22.02 23.77
C THR A 166 1.03 -22.45 25.22
N LYS A 167 -0.18 -22.30 25.79
CA LYS A 167 -0.51 -22.79 27.13
C LYS A 167 -0.41 -24.31 27.22
N ARG A 168 -0.85 -25.04 26.19
CA ARG A 168 -0.71 -26.50 26.11
C ARG A 168 0.75 -26.92 26.12
N LEU A 169 1.60 -26.25 25.33
CA LEU A 169 3.05 -26.50 25.32
C LEU A 169 3.68 -26.21 26.68
N LEU A 170 3.35 -25.05 27.28
CA LEU A 170 3.86 -24.67 28.61
C LEU A 170 3.36 -25.61 29.72
N ALA A 171 2.21 -26.26 29.57
CA ALA A 171 1.70 -27.19 30.58
C ALA A 171 2.50 -28.51 30.66
N ARG A 172 3.25 -28.88 29.61
CA ARG A 172 4.01 -30.14 29.58
C ARG A 172 5.17 -30.16 30.57
N ASP A 173 5.42 -31.30 31.21
CA ASP A 173 6.49 -31.45 32.20
C ASP A 173 7.90 -31.34 31.62
N ASP A 174 8.07 -31.58 30.31
CA ASP A 174 9.34 -31.50 29.58
C ASP A 174 9.58 -30.13 28.93
N VAL A 175 8.72 -29.14 29.18
CA VAL A 175 8.83 -27.77 28.66
C VAL A 175 8.91 -26.79 29.82
N ASP A 176 10.06 -26.14 29.96
CA ASP A 176 10.33 -25.16 31.02
C ASP A 176 10.31 -23.71 30.53
N TYR A 177 10.33 -23.47 29.22
CA TYR A 177 10.50 -22.14 28.64
C TYR A 177 9.74 -22.03 27.31
N VAL A 178 8.86 -21.02 27.21
CA VAL A 178 8.18 -20.66 25.96
C VAL A 178 8.42 -19.21 25.59
N SER A 179 8.32 -18.89 24.30
CA SER A 179 8.29 -17.52 23.79
C SER A 179 7.02 -17.25 22.99
N ILE A 180 6.45 -16.06 23.18
CA ILE A 180 5.22 -15.61 22.51
C ILE A 180 5.28 -14.09 22.27
N LYS A 181 4.57 -13.61 21.26
CA LYS A 181 4.48 -12.17 20.94
C LYS A 181 3.17 -11.61 21.47
N VAL A 182 3.19 -10.35 21.89
CA VAL A 182 1.96 -9.66 22.33
C VAL A 182 0.95 -9.56 21.18
N SER A 183 1.41 -9.22 19.98
CA SER A 183 0.56 -9.14 18.78
C SER A 183 -0.11 -10.47 18.42
N ALA A 184 0.51 -11.60 18.74
CA ALA A 184 -0.05 -12.93 18.47
C ALA A 184 -1.22 -13.31 19.41
N VAL A 185 -1.43 -12.57 20.51
CA VAL A 185 -2.46 -12.84 21.52
C VAL A 185 -3.49 -11.70 21.64
N SER A 186 -3.09 -10.47 21.35
CA SER A 186 -4.01 -9.33 21.32
C SER A 186 -4.96 -9.41 20.13
N GLY A 187 -4.54 -10.04 19.03
CA GLY A 187 -5.26 -10.00 17.76
C GLY A 187 -5.07 -8.66 17.02
N PRO A 188 -5.72 -8.50 15.85
CA PRO A 188 -5.83 -7.22 15.15
C PRO A 188 -6.44 -6.15 16.06
N HIS A 189 -5.95 -4.92 15.96
CA HIS A 189 -6.41 -3.82 16.79
C HIS A 189 -6.07 -2.47 16.16
N GLN A 190 -6.80 -1.43 16.56
CA GLN A 190 -6.45 -0.05 16.23
C GLN A 190 -5.15 0.39 16.90
N HIS A 191 -4.19 0.85 16.10
CA HIS A 191 -2.90 1.33 16.60
C HIS A 191 -3.00 2.59 17.48
N TRP A 192 -4.11 3.32 17.40
CA TRP A 192 -4.41 4.45 18.28
C TRP A 192 -4.83 4.03 19.70
N ALA A 193 -5.37 2.82 19.86
CA ALA A 193 -5.95 2.28 21.09
C ALA A 193 -4.90 1.57 21.97
N PHE A 194 -3.74 2.19 22.16
CA PHE A 194 -2.60 1.56 22.83
C PHE A 194 -2.95 1.05 24.24
N ASP A 195 -3.62 1.86 25.05
CA ASP A 195 -3.90 1.50 26.46
C ASP A 195 -4.90 0.34 26.54
N GLU A 196 -5.92 0.34 25.69
CA GLU A 196 -6.96 -0.68 25.61
C GLU A 196 -6.38 -2.02 25.14
N VAL A 197 -5.47 -1.99 24.16
CA VAL A 197 -4.75 -3.17 23.67
C VAL A 197 -3.81 -3.73 24.73
N VAL A 198 -3.11 -2.86 25.47
CA VAL A 198 -2.32 -3.26 26.64
C VAL A 198 -3.20 -3.99 27.65
N GLU A 199 -4.35 -3.43 28.02
CA GLU A 199 -5.26 -4.05 28.99
C GLU A 199 -5.79 -5.41 28.51
N THR A 200 -6.17 -5.51 27.23
CA THR A 200 -6.60 -6.76 26.63
C THR A 200 -5.49 -7.81 26.62
N ALA A 201 -4.26 -7.43 26.24
CA ALA A 201 -3.11 -8.32 26.23
C ALA A 201 -2.75 -8.80 27.63
N VAL A 202 -2.73 -7.90 28.63
CA VAL A 202 -2.49 -8.24 30.05
C VAL A 202 -3.53 -9.27 30.51
N ARG A 203 -4.82 -9.00 30.28
CA ARG A 203 -5.92 -9.91 30.65
C ARG A 203 -5.77 -11.28 29.99
N ARG A 204 -5.46 -11.34 28.68
CA ARG A 204 -5.32 -12.60 27.94
C ARG A 204 -4.06 -13.38 28.35
N LEU A 205 -2.94 -12.71 28.64
CA LEU A 205 -1.67 -13.36 28.99
C LEU A 205 -1.57 -13.78 30.45
N THR A 206 -2.22 -13.09 31.40
CA THR A 206 -2.12 -13.40 32.84
C THR A 206 -2.32 -14.89 33.14
N PRO A 207 -3.33 -15.61 32.60
CA PRO A 207 -3.49 -17.04 32.85
C PRO A 207 -2.32 -17.93 32.41
N LEU A 208 -1.52 -17.50 31.42
CA LEU A 208 -0.30 -18.19 31.02
C LEU A 208 0.81 -17.97 32.06
N TYR A 209 0.93 -16.75 32.58
CA TYR A 209 1.88 -16.40 33.63
C TYR A 209 1.54 -17.04 34.98
N GLU A 210 0.26 -17.18 35.32
CA GLU A 210 -0.19 -17.92 36.50
C GLU A 210 0.19 -19.41 36.41
N LEU A 211 0.06 -20.03 35.23
CA LEU A 211 0.53 -21.40 34.99
C LEU A 211 2.06 -21.50 35.20
N ALA A 212 2.82 -20.53 34.70
CA ALA A 212 4.27 -20.49 34.92
C ALA A 212 4.64 -20.35 36.40
N ALA A 213 3.93 -19.47 37.13
CA ALA A 213 4.17 -19.20 38.55
C ALA A 213 3.78 -20.35 39.49
N SER A 214 2.73 -21.10 39.14
CA SER A 214 2.23 -22.23 39.93
C SER A 214 2.94 -23.57 39.66
N SER A 215 3.71 -23.65 38.57
CA SER A 215 4.51 -24.84 38.24
C SER A 215 5.68 -25.04 39.22
N SER A 216 6.11 -26.29 39.41
CA SER A 216 7.28 -26.64 40.23
C SER A 216 8.25 -27.55 39.45
N PRO A 217 9.44 -27.05 39.03
CA PRO A 217 9.91 -25.68 39.17
C PRO A 217 9.05 -24.67 38.39
N LYS A 218 9.16 -23.38 38.75
CA LYS A 218 8.49 -22.30 38.00
C LYS A 218 8.97 -22.32 36.55
N LYS A 219 8.04 -22.19 35.62
CA LYS A 219 8.34 -22.13 34.19
C LYS A 219 8.62 -20.71 33.75
N PHE A 220 9.16 -20.55 32.56
CA PHE A 220 9.64 -19.29 32.02
C PHE A 220 8.83 -18.87 30.79
N ILE A 221 8.42 -17.61 30.75
CA ILE A 221 7.76 -17.01 29.58
C ILE A 221 8.61 -15.85 29.11
N ASN A 222 8.89 -15.80 27.81
CA ASN A 222 9.58 -14.69 27.17
C ASN A 222 8.67 -13.99 26.17
N LEU A 223 8.54 -12.66 26.29
CA LEU A 223 7.86 -11.85 25.28
C LEU A 223 8.83 -11.49 24.16
N ASP A 224 8.52 -11.98 22.96
CA ASP A 224 9.25 -11.68 21.74
C ASP A 224 8.73 -10.38 21.10
N MET A 225 9.60 -9.71 20.35
CA MET A 225 9.30 -8.49 19.60
C MET A 225 9.73 -8.60 18.14
N GLU A 226 8.91 -8.07 17.23
CA GLU A 226 9.21 -8.02 15.80
C GLU A 226 9.33 -6.58 15.28
N GLU A 227 8.24 -5.81 15.34
CA GLU A 227 8.12 -4.49 14.71
C GLU A 227 8.40 -3.35 15.71
N TYR A 228 8.80 -2.17 15.22
CA TYR A 228 9.05 -1.01 16.08
C TYR A 228 7.82 -0.61 16.92
N LYS A 229 6.61 -0.70 16.33
CA LYS A 229 5.35 -0.41 17.03
C LYS A 229 5.09 -1.32 18.24
N ASP A 230 5.74 -2.49 18.31
CA ASP A 230 5.61 -3.44 19.41
C ASP A 230 6.49 -3.08 20.62
N LEU A 231 7.48 -2.18 20.49
CA LEU A 231 8.45 -1.89 21.56
C LEU A 231 7.78 -1.42 22.85
N ASP A 232 7.09 -0.29 22.80
CA ASP A 232 6.41 0.28 23.95
C ASP A 232 5.29 -0.63 24.44
N LEU A 233 4.55 -1.25 23.50
CA LEU A 233 3.44 -2.16 23.80
C LEU A 233 3.91 -3.37 24.61
N THR A 234 5.01 -3.99 24.17
CA THR A 234 5.56 -5.18 24.83
C THR A 234 6.14 -4.86 26.20
N ILE A 235 6.82 -3.71 26.34
CA ILE A 235 7.33 -3.24 27.64
C ILE A 235 6.17 -3.02 28.62
N GLU A 236 5.13 -2.30 28.21
CA GLU A 236 4.01 -1.95 29.10
C GLU A 236 3.19 -3.19 29.50
N VAL A 237 2.93 -4.12 28.57
CA VAL A 237 2.27 -5.39 28.89
C VAL A 237 3.11 -6.21 29.86
N PHE A 238 4.43 -6.29 29.62
CA PHE A 238 5.34 -7.06 30.46
C PHE A 238 5.38 -6.56 31.91
N THR A 239 5.55 -5.24 32.10
CA THR A 239 5.62 -4.63 33.44
C THR A 239 4.28 -4.74 34.17
N LYS A 240 3.15 -4.44 33.51
CA LYS A 240 1.80 -4.56 34.12
C LYS A 240 1.46 -5.97 34.56
N ILE A 241 1.87 -7.01 33.81
CA ILE A 241 1.67 -8.40 34.24
C ILE A 241 2.50 -8.69 35.50
N LEU A 242 3.78 -8.34 35.50
CA LEU A 242 4.69 -8.68 36.61
C LEU A 242 4.53 -7.82 37.87
N ASP A 243 3.82 -6.69 37.77
CA ASP A 243 3.38 -5.87 38.91
C ASP A 243 2.18 -6.48 39.65
N GLN A 244 1.51 -7.50 39.09
CA GLN A 244 0.42 -8.19 39.78
C GLN A 244 0.95 -8.92 41.03
N PRO A 245 0.35 -8.72 42.23
CA PRO A 245 0.92 -9.20 43.49
C PRO A 245 1.20 -10.71 43.57
N HIS A 246 0.37 -11.54 42.93
CA HIS A 246 0.53 -12.99 42.92
C HIS A 246 1.62 -13.49 41.96
N LEU A 247 2.13 -12.63 41.07
CA LEU A 247 3.24 -12.91 40.15
C LEU A 247 4.56 -12.29 40.63
N LYS A 248 4.58 -11.70 41.84
CA LYS A 248 5.75 -11.01 42.41
C LYS A 248 7.03 -11.84 42.42
N ASP A 249 6.92 -13.15 42.64
CA ASP A 249 8.05 -14.07 42.72
C ASP A 249 8.35 -14.80 41.39
N LEU A 250 7.65 -14.46 40.30
CA LEU A 250 7.90 -15.04 38.98
C LEU A 250 9.00 -14.24 38.27
N GLU A 251 10.01 -14.94 37.76
CA GLU A 251 10.97 -14.38 36.81
C GLU A 251 10.45 -14.67 35.38
N ALA A 252 10.44 -13.65 34.52
CA ALA A 252 10.03 -13.75 33.13
C ALA A 252 10.96 -12.92 32.23
N GLY A 253 10.84 -13.08 30.92
CA GLY A 253 11.73 -12.50 29.93
C GLY A 253 11.06 -11.57 28.93
N ILE A 254 11.85 -10.64 28.39
CA ILE A 254 11.47 -9.72 27.31
C ILE A 254 12.63 -9.56 26.31
N VAL A 255 12.34 -9.42 25.03
CA VAL A 255 13.34 -9.12 23.97
C VAL A 255 13.62 -7.63 23.88
N LEU A 256 14.88 -7.26 23.62
CA LEU A 256 15.27 -5.93 23.15
C LEU A 256 16.15 -6.04 21.89
N GLN A 257 15.94 -5.17 20.90
CA GLN A 257 16.52 -5.27 19.56
C GLN A 257 17.56 -4.17 19.30
N ALA A 258 18.86 -4.47 19.39
CA ALA A 258 19.94 -3.48 19.37
C ALA A 258 20.07 -2.64 18.07
N TYR A 259 19.44 -3.06 16.97
CA TYR A 259 19.34 -2.26 15.74
C TYR A 259 18.50 -0.99 15.90
N LEU A 260 17.74 -0.82 16.99
CA LEU A 260 17.00 0.38 17.32
C LEU A 260 17.88 1.29 18.21
N PRO A 261 18.06 2.57 17.85
CA PRO A 261 18.85 3.51 18.64
C PRO A 261 18.42 3.64 20.11
N ASP A 262 17.12 3.67 20.36
CA ASP A 262 16.46 3.82 21.66
C ASP A 262 16.47 2.56 22.54
N THR A 263 17.07 1.45 22.07
CA THR A 263 17.20 0.20 22.86
C THR A 263 17.89 0.39 24.21
N LEU A 264 18.91 1.27 24.27
CA LEU A 264 19.59 1.51 25.54
C LEU A 264 18.67 2.20 26.55
N ALA A 265 17.84 3.16 26.09
CA ALA A 265 16.86 3.81 26.95
C ALA A 265 15.81 2.80 27.45
N ALA A 266 15.34 1.89 26.58
CA ALA A 266 14.46 0.79 26.98
C ALA A 266 15.10 -0.15 28.02
N MET A 267 16.37 -0.50 27.87
CA MET A 267 17.12 -1.31 28.85
C MET A 267 17.24 -0.59 30.20
N GLN A 268 17.56 0.71 30.19
CA GLN A 268 17.63 1.54 31.39
C GLN A 268 16.30 1.56 32.13
N HIS A 269 15.20 1.80 31.40
CA HIS A 269 13.85 1.79 31.96
C HIS A 269 13.49 0.45 32.62
N LEU A 270 13.72 -0.67 31.93
CA LEU A 270 13.45 -2.01 32.46
C LEU A 270 14.28 -2.34 33.71
N GLN A 271 15.55 -1.93 33.75
CA GLN A 271 16.41 -2.13 34.92
C GLN A 271 15.98 -1.28 36.11
N GLU A 272 15.63 -0.01 35.89
CA GLU A 272 15.12 0.86 36.96
C GLU A 272 13.81 0.35 37.54
N TRP A 273 12.87 -0.09 36.68
CA TRP A 273 11.63 -0.72 37.12
C TRP A 273 11.91 -2.03 37.87
N SER A 274 12.76 -2.91 37.33
CA SER A 274 13.08 -4.19 37.97
C SER A 274 13.85 -4.01 39.29
N ALA A 275 14.66 -2.97 39.43
CA ALA A 275 15.34 -2.63 40.68
C ALA A 275 14.34 -2.34 41.80
N LYS A 276 13.27 -1.60 41.50
CA LYS A 276 12.18 -1.32 42.44
C LYS A 276 11.44 -2.62 42.81
N ARG A 277 11.14 -3.48 41.83
CA ARG A 277 10.50 -4.79 42.05
C ARG A 277 11.31 -5.69 42.99
N VAL A 278 12.63 -5.80 42.75
CA VAL A 278 13.53 -6.60 43.60
C VAL A 278 13.70 -5.97 44.99
N ALA A 279 13.79 -4.64 45.09
CA ALA A 279 13.84 -3.96 46.37
C ALA A 279 12.56 -4.18 47.21
N ALA A 280 11.41 -4.35 46.56
CA ALA A 280 10.16 -4.74 47.20
C ALA A 280 10.08 -6.24 47.56
N GLY A 281 11.13 -7.01 47.29
CA GLY A 281 11.23 -8.45 47.56
C GLY A 281 10.64 -9.34 46.47
N GLY A 282 10.43 -8.83 45.25
CA GLY A 282 10.06 -9.65 44.09
C GLY A 282 11.26 -10.26 43.37
N ALA A 283 10.98 -11.10 42.38
CA ALA A 283 12.01 -11.66 41.51
C ALA A 283 12.61 -10.60 40.57
N GLY A 284 13.75 -10.91 39.97
CA GLY A 284 14.27 -10.14 38.84
C GLY A 284 13.52 -10.44 37.55
N ILE A 285 14.04 -9.93 36.44
CA ILE A 285 13.62 -10.27 35.08
C ILE A 285 14.81 -10.72 34.24
N LYS A 286 14.55 -11.23 33.04
CA LYS A 286 15.56 -11.46 32.01
C LYS A 286 15.30 -10.55 30.82
N VAL A 287 16.35 -9.94 30.27
CA VAL A 287 16.29 -9.29 28.96
C VAL A 287 17.07 -10.14 27.97
N ARG A 288 16.42 -10.59 26.89
CA ARG A 288 17.10 -11.22 25.74
C ARG A 288 17.51 -10.13 24.76
N LEU A 289 18.81 -9.88 24.65
CA LEU A 289 19.36 -8.91 23.72
C LEU A 289 19.65 -9.57 22.36
N VAL A 290 18.90 -9.17 21.34
CA VAL A 290 19.10 -9.56 19.94
C VAL A 290 19.63 -8.37 19.14
N LYS A 291 20.15 -8.60 17.93
CA LYS A 291 20.42 -7.49 16.99
C LYS A 291 19.13 -6.92 16.40
N GLY A 292 18.22 -7.78 15.97
CA GLY A 292 16.97 -7.42 15.28
C GLY A 292 16.79 -8.29 14.04
N ALA A 293 15.53 -8.53 13.65
CA ALA A 293 15.18 -9.47 12.58
C ALA A 293 14.20 -8.90 11.54
N ASN A 294 13.75 -7.66 11.69
CA ASN A 294 12.67 -7.11 10.85
C ASN A 294 13.11 -5.92 9.96
N LEU A 295 14.42 -5.72 9.76
CA LEU A 295 14.96 -4.55 9.04
C LEU A 295 14.30 -4.33 7.68
N SER A 296 14.09 -5.39 6.89
CA SER A 296 13.52 -5.27 5.56
C SER A 296 12.10 -4.71 5.59
N MET A 297 11.27 -5.09 6.57
CA MET A 297 9.93 -4.54 6.73
C MET A 297 9.95 -3.15 7.38
N GLU A 298 10.87 -2.86 8.30
CA GLU A 298 11.05 -1.49 8.83
C GLU A 298 11.42 -0.49 7.71
N ILE A 299 12.16 -0.92 6.69
CA ILE A 299 12.43 -0.14 5.49
C ILE A 299 11.14 0.08 4.68
N VAL A 300 10.33 -0.96 4.49
CA VAL A 300 9.03 -0.84 3.81
C VAL A 300 8.14 0.17 4.54
N GLU A 301 7.97 0.03 5.86
CA GLU A 301 7.16 0.92 6.68
C GLU A 301 7.64 2.37 6.60
N ALA A 302 8.95 2.61 6.67
CA ALA A 302 9.54 3.93 6.55
C ALA A 302 9.27 4.55 5.16
N VAL A 303 9.50 3.80 4.08
CA VAL A 303 9.33 4.30 2.71
C VAL A 303 7.86 4.53 2.37
N MET A 304 6.97 3.60 2.75
CA MET A 304 5.55 3.69 2.42
C MET A 304 4.90 4.91 3.06
N HIS A 305 5.23 5.21 4.32
CA HIS A 305 4.66 6.32 5.08
C HIS A 305 5.48 7.62 5.02
N GLY A 306 6.67 7.61 4.39
CA GLY A 306 7.58 8.76 4.39
C GLY A 306 8.17 9.07 5.76
N TRP A 307 8.26 8.08 6.64
CA TRP A 307 8.83 8.23 7.98
C TRP A 307 10.34 7.98 8.00
N PRO A 308 11.08 8.52 8.99
CA PRO A 308 12.46 8.11 9.22
C PRO A 308 12.57 6.61 9.46
N LEU A 309 13.62 5.96 8.96
CA LEU A 309 13.88 4.57 9.32
C LEU A 309 14.13 4.45 10.83
N THR A 310 13.43 3.53 11.49
CA THR A 310 13.50 3.31 12.95
C THR A 310 14.86 2.76 13.38
N THR A 311 15.47 1.93 12.53
CA THR A 311 16.75 1.27 12.80
C THR A 311 17.96 2.15 12.48
N TRP A 312 19.14 1.74 12.95
CA TRP A 312 20.43 2.28 12.50
C TRP A 312 20.61 2.14 10.98
N ASP A 313 21.28 3.11 10.35
CA ASP A 313 21.50 3.12 8.88
C ASP A 313 22.57 2.13 8.44
N THR A 314 23.40 1.67 9.37
CA THR A 314 24.50 0.75 9.09
C THR A 314 24.54 -0.38 10.09
N LYS A 315 24.97 -1.55 9.61
CA LYS A 315 25.23 -2.70 10.48
C LYS A 315 26.27 -2.38 11.58
N GLN A 316 27.32 -1.62 11.26
CA GLN A 316 28.32 -1.22 12.26
C GLN A 316 27.70 -0.42 13.41
N ALA A 317 26.76 0.50 13.12
CA ALA A 317 26.07 1.27 14.16
C ALA A 317 25.18 0.36 15.03
N ALA A 318 24.47 -0.60 14.44
CA ALA A 318 23.72 -1.61 15.20
C ALA A 318 24.64 -2.49 16.08
N ASP A 319 25.78 -2.93 15.56
CA ASP A 319 26.78 -3.71 16.31
C ASP A 319 27.45 -2.89 17.43
N THR A 320 27.60 -1.59 17.23
CA THR A 320 28.09 -0.63 18.23
C THR A 320 27.05 -0.48 19.35
N ASN A 321 25.78 -0.32 18.97
CA ASN A 321 24.70 -0.20 19.94
C ASN A 321 24.48 -1.48 20.75
N TYR A 322 24.65 -2.67 20.12
CA TYR A 322 24.65 -3.95 20.83
C TYR A 322 25.70 -3.95 21.95
N LYS A 323 26.94 -3.55 21.64
CA LYS A 323 28.03 -3.44 22.63
C LYS A 323 27.78 -2.37 23.68
N ARG A 324 27.12 -1.26 23.32
CA ARG A 324 26.71 -0.21 24.25
C ARG A 324 25.71 -0.75 25.29
N VAL A 325 24.72 -1.52 24.86
CA VAL A 325 23.75 -2.16 25.75
C VAL A 325 24.45 -3.23 26.61
N LEU A 326 25.38 -4.01 26.06
CA LEU A 326 26.19 -4.94 26.86
C LEU A 326 27.01 -4.23 27.95
N ASP A 327 27.68 -3.12 27.60
CA ASP A 327 28.45 -2.33 28.56
C ASP A 327 27.60 -1.88 29.74
N TYR A 328 26.42 -1.34 29.44
CA TYR A 328 25.53 -0.85 30.48
C TYR A 328 24.95 -2.01 31.29
N ALA A 329 24.37 -3.02 30.63
CA ALA A 329 23.61 -4.07 31.30
C ALA A 329 24.45 -5.03 32.15
N LEU A 330 25.71 -5.28 31.78
CA LEU A 330 26.59 -6.21 32.50
C LEU A 330 27.31 -5.59 33.71
N ARG A 331 26.93 -4.40 34.17
CA ARG A 331 27.53 -3.83 35.39
C ARG A 331 27.00 -4.56 36.63
N PRO A 332 27.82 -4.82 37.65
CA PRO A 332 27.41 -5.60 38.84
C PRO A 332 26.16 -5.07 39.55
N GLU A 333 25.95 -3.76 39.57
CA GLU A 333 24.78 -3.11 40.15
C GLU A 333 23.49 -3.35 39.37
N HIS A 334 23.59 -3.51 38.05
CA HIS A 334 22.45 -3.69 37.15
C HIS A 334 22.01 -5.15 37.07
N VAL A 335 22.96 -6.09 37.04
CA VAL A 335 22.62 -7.52 36.92
C VAL A 335 21.95 -8.12 38.16
N LYS A 336 21.95 -7.38 39.29
CA LYS A 336 21.26 -7.78 40.53
C LYS A 336 19.76 -7.99 40.31
N ASN A 337 19.16 -7.20 39.42
CA ASN A 337 17.73 -7.23 39.13
C ASN A 337 17.41 -7.71 37.71
N VAL A 338 18.36 -7.64 36.76
CA VAL A 338 18.18 -8.13 35.39
C VAL A 338 19.22 -9.20 35.02
N ARG A 339 18.77 -10.37 34.57
CA ARG A 339 19.61 -11.35 33.87
C ARG A 339 19.68 -11.01 32.38
N LEU A 340 20.79 -11.32 31.73
CA LEU A 340 20.97 -11.01 30.31
C LEU A 340 21.05 -12.28 29.47
N GLY A 341 20.17 -12.39 28.47
CA GLY A 341 20.22 -13.38 27.40
C GLY A 341 21.02 -12.83 26.21
N ILE A 342 22.20 -13.39 25.93
CA ILE A 342 23.03 -13.02 24.80
C ILE A 342 22.61 -13.88 23.61
N ALA A 343 21.75 -13.34 22.75
CA ALA A 343 21.16 -14.07 21.64
C ALA A 343 21.84 -13.72 20.31
N GLY A 344 22.46 -14.72 19.66
CA GLY A 344 23.01 -14.57 18.32
C GLY A 344 24.17 -15.52 17.99
N HIS A 345 24.57 -15.53 16.72
CA HIS A 345 25.63 -16.40 16.20
C HIS A 345 26.96 -15.66 15.92
N ASN A 346 27.06 -14.35 16.18
CA ASN A 346 28.32 -13.64 16.02
C ASN A 346 29.30 -14.05 17.12
N LEU A 347 30.27 -14.88 16.75
CA LEU A 347 31.25 -15.46 17.68
C LEU A 347 32.04 -14.38 18.43
N PHE A 348 32.36 -13.25 17.79
CA PHE A 348 33.07 -12.15 18.45
C PHE A 348 32.23 -11.47 19.52
N ASP A 349 30.94 -11.25 19.26
CA ASP A 349 30.03 -10.66 20.25
C ASP A 349 29.81 -11.63 21.43
N VAL A 350 29.68 -12.94 21.15
CA VAL A 350 29.54 -13.99 22.17
C VAL A 350 30.81 -14.10 23.04
N ALA A 351 31.99 -14.15 22.42
CA ALA A 351 33.27 -14.20 23.12
C ALA A 351 33.48 -12.94 23.98
N PHE A 352 33.19 -11.77 23.43
CA PHE A 352 33.30 -10.51 24.15
C PHE A 352 32.35 -10.44 25.34
N ALA A 353 31.07 -10.81 25.16
CA ALA A 353 30.10 -10.83 26.26
C ALA A 353 30.51 -11.81 27.37
N LEU A 354 31.06 -12.98 27.01
CA LEU A 354 31.59 -13.95 27.98
C LEU A 354 32.73 -13.35 28.79
N LEU A 355 33.77 -12.82 28.14
CA LEU A 355 34.93 -12.24 28.82
C LEU A 355 34.56 -11.01 29.65
N LEU A 356 33.67 -10.16 29.14
CA LEU A 356 33.15 -9.01 29.87
C LEU A 356 32.39 -9.42 31.13
N SER A 357 31.59 -10.50 31.05
CA SER A 357 30.88 -11.04 32.21
C SER A 357 31.81 -11.69 33.24
N GLU A 358 32.89 -12.33 32.79
CA GLU A 358 33.93 -12.92 33.64
C GLU A 358 34.72 -11.82 34.36
N ASP A 359 35.16 -10.79 33.64
CA ASP A 359 35.89 -9.63 34.17
C ASP A 359 35.09 -8.88 35.24
N ARG A 360 33.78 -8.73 35.03
CA ARG A 360 32.89 -8.05 35.98
C ARG A 360 32.36 -8.94 37.11
N GLY A 361 32.68 -10.23 37.09
CA GLY A 361 32.22 -11.18 38.10
C GLY A 361 30.70 -11.43 38.07
N VAL A 362 30.09 -11.38 36.89
CA VAL A 362 28.62 -11.49 36.68
C VAL A 362 28.23 -12.62 35.72
N LYS A 363 29.15 -13.56 35.45
CA LYS A 363 28.95 -14.67 34.50
C LYS A 363 27.69 -15.50 34.80
N ASP A 364 27.35 -15.71 36.06
CA ASP A 364 26.17 -16.45 36.52
C ASP A 364 24.84 -15.73 36.22
N ARG A 365 24.90 -14.45 35.84
CA ARG A 365 23.75 -13.63 35.45
C ARG A 365 23.53 -13.57 33.94
N VAL A 366 24.36 -14.28 33.16
CA VAL A 366 24.33 -14.30 31.70
C VAL A 366 23.95 -15.69 31.19
N GLU A 367 23.02 -15.76 30.23
CA GLU A 367 22.66 -16.98 29.53
C GLU A 367 22.90 -16.78 28.02
N PHE A 368 23.57 -17.74 27.37
CA PHE A 368 23.87 -17.65 25.93
C PHE A 368 22.80 -18.38 25.13
N GLU A 369 22.26 -17.71 24.11
CA GLU A 369 21.13 -18.20 23.33
C GLU A 369 21.47 -18.29 21.84
N MET A 370 21.14 -19.42 21.22
CA MET A 370 21.44 -19.70 19.81
C MET A 370 20.27 -20.42 19.13
N LEU A 371 20.14 -20.30 17.81
CA LEU A 371 19.13 -21.02 17.04
C LEU A 371 19.52 -22.49 16.86
N ILE A 372 18.53 -23.39 16.85
CA ILE A 372 18.76 -24.78 16.44
C ILE A 372 19.13 -24.88 14.96
N GLY A 373 19.91 -25.90 14.61
CA GLY A 373 20.26 -26.23 13.22
C GLY A 373 21.17 -25.21 12.52
N MET A 374 21.59 -24.13 13.20
CA MET A 374 22.50 -23.12 12.65
C MET A 374 23.84 -23.16 13.37
N ALA A 375 24.93 -23.38 12.61
CA ALA A 375 26.30 -23.39 13.14
C ALA A 375 26.49 -24.34 14.35
N GLU A 376 25.91 -25.55 14.26
CA GLU A 376 25.87 -26.53 15.35
C GLU A 376 27.27 -26.90 15.87
N GLN A 377 28.26 -26.95 14.98
CA GLN A 377 29.65 -27.21 15.34
C GLN A 377 30.19 -26.12 16.28
N GLN A 378 29.96 -24.84 15.97
CA GLN A 378 30.39 -23.74 16.81
C GLN A 378 29.58 -23.68 18.11
N ALA A 379 28.27 -23.92 18.04
CA ALA A 379 27.39 -23.95 19.20
C ALA A 379 27.83 -25.01 20.22
N GLU A 380 28.20 -26.22 19.79
CA GLU A 380 28.68 -27.28 20.69
C GLU A 380 30.01 -26.91 21.38
N ILE A 381 30.93 -26.25 20.68
CA ILE A 381 32.18 -25.78 21.30
C ILE A 381 31.90 -24.67 22.33
N ILE A 382 31.03 -23.71 21.99
CA ILE A 382 30.63 -22.65 22.93
C ILE A 382 29.95 -23.27 24.15
N ARG A 383 29.01 -24.23 23.95
CA ARG A 383 28.32 -24.95 25.03
C ARG A 383 29.31 -25.55 26.02
N ARG A 384 30.38 -26.20 25.57
CA ARG A 384 31.42 -26.76 26.45
C ARG A 384 32.09 -25.69 27.32
N ARG A 385 32.24 -24.47 26.80
CA ARG A 385 32.87 -23.34 27.52
C ARG A 385 31.90 -22.66 28.49
N VAL A 386 30.63 -22.48 28.10
CA VAL A 386 29.62 -21.76 28.90
C VAL A 386 28.78 -22.68 29.80
N GLY A 387 28.89 -24.00 29.62
CA GLY A 387 28.18 -25.04 30.37
C GLY A 387 26.96 -25.57 29.63
N HIS A 388 26.02 -24.68 29.31
CA HIS A 388 24.81 -24.99 28.55
C HIS A 388 24.39 -23.81 27.66
N LEU A 389 23.64 -24.10 26.59
CA LEU A 389 22.99 -23.08 25.78
C LEU A 389 21.48 -23.12 26.01
N LEU A 390 20.82 -21.97 25.82
CA LEU A 390 19.39 -21.90 25.61
C LEU A 390 19.12 -21.89 24.10
N LEU A 391 18.64 -23.00 23.57
CA LEU A 391 18.37 -23.15 22.15
C LEU A 391 16.98 -22.62 21.81
N TYR A 392 16.87 -21.74 20.82
CA TYR A 392 15.58 -21.30 20.27
C TYR A 392 15.05 -22.37 19.32
N VAL A 393 13.91 -22.98 19.68
CA VAL A 393 13.29 -24.12 19.00
C VAL A 393 11.94 -23.70 18.44
N PRO A 394 11.85 -23.37 17.14
CA PRO A 394 10.56 -23.17 16.50
C PRO A 394 9.83 -24.51 16.38
N VAL A 395 8.58 -24.56 16.84
CA VAL A 395 7.69 -25.70 16.74
C VAL A 395 6.48 -25.35 15.89
N VAL A 396 5.99 -26.28 15.07
CA VAL A 396 4.78 -26.07 14.26
C VAL A 396 3.94 -27.34 14.20
N ASN A 397 2.63 -27.18 14.08
CA ASN A 397 1.76 -28.29 13.74
C ASN A 397 2.07 -28.77 12.30
N PRO A 398 2.25 -30.08 12.03
CA PRO A 398 2.54 -30.58 10.69
C PRO A 398 1.52 -30.19 9.61
N LYS A 399 0.27 -29.92 10.01
CA LYS A 399 -0.79 -29.44 9.11
C LYS A 399 -0.59 -27.99 8.65
N GLU A 400 0.15 -27.20 9.42
CA GLU A 400 0.46 -25.77 9.17
C GLU A 400 1.94 -25.58 8.80
N PHE A 401 2.60 -26.65 8.37
CA PHE A 401 4.04 -26.64 8.08
C PHE A 401 4.42 -25.62 7.00
N ASP A 402 3.52 -25.37 6.05
CA ASP A 402 3.66 -24.37 5.00
C ASP A 402 3.77 -22.94 5.58
N VAL A 403 3.15 -22.65 6.72
CA VAL A 403 3.26 -21.35 7.38
C VAL A 403 4.62 -21.14 8.02
N ALA A 404 5.17 -22.21 8.60
CA ALA A 404 6.49 -22.25 9.19
C ALA A 404 7.58 -21.85 8.17
N ILE A 405 7.28 -21.96 6.87
CA ILE A 405 8.21 -21.61 5.81
C ILE A 405 8.39 -20.10 5.64
N ALA A 406 7.37 -19.26 5.88
CA ALA A 406 7.56 -17.80 5.85
C ALA A 406 8.56 -17.34 6.91
N TYR A 407 8.57 -18.02 8.07
CA TYR A 407 9.61 -17.87 9.07
C TYR A 407 10.98 -18.36 8.55
N LEU A 408 11.05 -19.53 7.91
CA LEU A 408 12.31 -20.05 7.35
C LEU A 408 12.89 -19.16 6.26
N ILE A 409 12.10 -18.64 5.32
CA ILE A 409 12.59 -17.74 4.26
C ILE A 409 13.27 -16.53 4.89
N ARG A 410 12.57 -15.84 5.80
CA ARG A 410 13.14 -14.68 6.50
C ARG A 410 14.46 -15.03 7.17
N ARG A 411 14.54 -16.17 7.85
CA ARG A 411 15.76 -16.65 8.50
C ARG A 411 16.88 -17.03 7.52
N LEU A 412 16.56 -17.63 6.38
CA LEU A 412 17.55 -17.96 5.35
C LEU A 412 18.08 -16.69 4.68
N GLU A 413 17.20 -15.76 4.34
CA GLU A 413 17.52 -14.49 3.67
C GLU A 413 18.33 -13.56 4.57
N GLU A 414 17.92 -13.41 5.83
CA GLU A 414 18.69 -12.68 6.85
C GLU A 414 20.14 -13.16 6.86
N ASN A 415 20.34 -14.48 6.87
CA ASN A 415 21.65 -15.12 6.98
C ASN A 415 22.47 -15.17 5.68
N ALA A 416 21.83 -15.00 4.53
CA ALA A 416 22.47 -15.05 3.20
C ALA A 416 23.11 -13.73 2.77
N SER A 417 22.75 -12.60 3.38
CA SER A 417 23.36 -11.31 3.08
C SER A 417 24.86 -11.32 3.36
N SER A 418 25.68 -10.81 2.44
CA SER A 418 27.15 -10.67 2.60
C SER A 418 27.53 -9.76 3.77
N GLU A 419 26.62 -8.88 4.18
CA GLU A 419 26.77 -8.09 5.38
C GLU A 419 26.49 -8.90 6.65
N ASN A 420 25.73 -10.00 6.62
CA ASN A 420 25.49 -10.85 7.79
C ASN A 420 26.72 -11.71 8.12
N PHE A 421 27.00 -11.87 9.42
CA PHE A 421 28.08 -12.72 9.94
C PHE A 421 27.90 -14.19 9.53
N MET A 422 26.65 -14.66 9.46
CA MET A 422 26.33 -16.05 9.11
C MET A 422 26.76 -16.44 7.69
N SER A 423 26.85 -15.49 6.75
CA SER A 423 27.31 -15.77 5.38
C SER A 423 28.76 -16.26 5.31
N GLY A 424 29.60 -15.90 6.29
CA GLY A 424 31.02 -16.26 6.33
C GLY A 424 31.39 -17.26 7.43
N ILE A 425 30.46 -17.65 8.31
CA ILE A 425 30.77 -18.38 9.55
C ILE A 425 31.45 -19.73 9.29
N PHE A 426 31.05 -20.44 8.23
CA PHE A 426 31.59 -21.75 7.88
C PHE A 426 33.01 -21.68 7.28
N ASP A 427 33.41 -20.52 6.79
CA ASP A 427 34.71 -20.31 6.13
C ASP A 427 35.73 -19.64 7.07
N LEU A 428 35.33 -19.22 8.28
CA LEU A 428 36.21 -18.57 9.26
C LEU A 428 37.45 -19.40 9.64
N ALA A 429 37.36 -20.73 9.56
CA ALA A 429 38.46 -21.64 9.89
C ALA A 429 39.48 -21.77 8.75
N THR A 430 39.02 -21.61 7.52
CA THR A 430 39.77 -21.94 6.30
C THR A 430 40.15 -20.71 5.48
N ASP A 431 39.50 -19.57 5.71
CA ASP A 431 39.73 -18.30 5.02
C ASP A 431 40.10 -17.19 6.01
N GLU A 432 41.40 -16.87 6.04
CA GLU A 432 41.96 -15.82 6.89
C GLU A 432 41.41 -14.43 6.56
N SER A 433 41.03 -14.18 5.30
CA SER A 433 40.50 -12.88 4.88
C SER A 433 39.11 -12.62 5.46
N ILE A 434 38.26 -13.66 5.53
CA ILE A 434 36.93 -13.58 6.14
C ILE A 434 37.07 -13.39 7.66
N PHE A 435 37.97 -14.14 8.30
CA PHE A 435 38.24 -13.95 9.74
C PHE A 435 38.70 -12.52 10.03
N LYS A 436 39.66 -12.01 9.25
CA LYS A 436 40.18 -10.65 9.41
C LYS A 436 39.11 -9.58 9.20
N ARG A 437 38.24 -9.77 8.21
CA ARG A 437 37.11 -8.88 7.95
C ARG A 437 36.16 -8.78 9.14
N GLU A 438 35.78 -9.92 9.73
CA GLU A 438 34.88 -9.93 10.89
C GLU A 438 35.57 -9.42 12.18
N GLU A 439 36.88 -9.70 12.36
CA GLU A 439 37.71 -9.09 13.41
C GLU A 439 37.68 -7.56 13.31
N ASP A 440 37.95 -7.01 12.12
CA ASP A 440 38.00 -5.57 11.90
C ASP A 440 36.62 -4.92 12.09
N ARG A 441 35.53 -5.58 11.67
CA ARG A 441 34.16 -5.14 11.95
C ARG A 441 33.88 -5.09 13.46
N PHE A 442 34.25 -6.14 14.19
CA PHE A 442 34.09 -6.20 15.65
C PHE A 442 34.87 -5.08 16.35
N MET A 443 36.15 -4.91 16.02
CA MET A 443 37.02 -3.87 16.61
C MET A 443 36.51 -2.46 16.31
N ARG A 444 36.08 -2.19 15.07
CA ARG A 444 35.49 -0.89 14.71
C ARG A 444 34.23 -0.59 15.52
N ALA A 445 33.32 -1.56 15.65
CA ALA A 445 32.11 -1.39 16.45
C ALA A 445 32.43 -1.15 17.93
N LEU A 446 33.37 -1.91 18.51
CA LEU A 446 33.78 -1.77 19.91
C LEU A 446 34.41 -0.40 20.19
N ASN A 447 35.30 0.06 19.32
CA ASN A 447 35.98 1.35 19.45
C ASN A 447 35.05 2.55 19.22
N SER A 448 33.89 2.34 18.62
CA SER A 448 32.88 3.38 18.38
C SER A 448 31.89 3.54 19.53
N VAL A 449 31.95 2.68 20.57
CA VAL A 449 31.02 2.77 21.70
C VAL A 449 31.29 4.05 22.50
N THR A 450 30.19 4.71 22.88
CA THR A 450 30.16 5.92 23.70
C THR A 450 29.18 5.74 24.86
N ASP A 451 29.34 6.56 25.90
CA ASP A 451 28.44 6.66 27.06
C ASP A 451 27.11 7.38 26.78
N GLU A 452 26.94 7.91 25.57
CA GLU A 452 25.71 8.58 25.14
C GLU A 452 24.56 7.59 24.98
N VAL A 453 23.37 7.99 25.45
CA VAL A 453 22.11 7.27 25.18
C VAL A 453 21.52 7.81 23.88
N PRO A 454 21.51 7.02 22.80
CA PRO A 454 20.97 7.51 21.53
C PRO A 454 19.45 7.73 21.64
N ALA A 455 18.98 8.83 21.05
CA ALA A 455 17.54 9.09 20.91
C ALA A 455 16.92 8.23 19.81
N SER A 456 15.59 8.04 19.85
CA SER A 456 14.84 7.45 18.74
C SER A 456 14.98 8.30 17.47
N LYS A 457 14.99 7.63 16.32
CA LYS A 457 14.90 8.31 15.01
C LYS A 457 13.49 8.78 14.68
N ARG A 458 12.47 8.20 15.33
CA ARG A 458 11.07 8.63 15.21
C ARG A 458 10.81 9.71 16.25
N THR A 459 10.66 10.95 15.79
CA THR A 459 10.55 12.15 16.65
C THR A 459 9.30 12.98 16.39
N GLN A 460 8.41 12.51 15.50
CA GLN A 460 7.17 13.23 15.18
C GLN A 460 6.32 13.39 16.45
N ASN A 461 5.85 14.61 16.69
CA ASN A 461 4.95 14.88 17.79
C ASN A 461 3.94 15.97 17.41
N ARG A 462 2.72 15.55 17.07
CA ARG A 462 1.62 16.43 16.66
C ARG A 462 1.14 17.37 17.78
N LEU A 463 1.46 17.13 19.06
CA LEU A 463 1.15 18.07 20.16
C LEU A 463 1.99 19.35 20.10
N THR A 464 3.19 19.27 19.53
CA THR A 464 4.17 20.37 19.50
C THR A 464 4.42 20.90 18.09
N GLU A 465 3.67 20.40 17.11
CA GLU A 465 3.76 20.84 15.72
C GLU A 465 3.27 22.29 15.59
N ASN A 466 4.04 23.10 14.85
CA ASN A 466 3.83 24.52 14.65
C ASN A 466 4.47 24.97 13.32
N GLU A 467 4.40 26.27 13.04
CA GLU A 467 4.90 26.87 11.79
C GLU A 467 6.38 26.56 11.47
N ASP A 468 7.21 26.30 12.49
CA ASP A 468 8.66 26.11 12.33
C ASP A 468 9.05 24.64 12.07
N ASN A 469 8.20 23.68 12.44
CA ASN A 469 8.52 22.24 12.36
C ASN A 469 7.49 21.39 11.61
N VAL A 470 6.38 21.96 11.15
CA VAL A 470 5.42 21.27 10.28
C VAL A 470 6.08 20.87 8.97
N PHE A 471 5.75 19.68 8.46
CA PHE A 471 6.30 19.19 7.21
C PHE A 471 5.90 20.08 6.02
N VAL A 472 6.91 20.50 5.25
CA VAL A 472 6.76 21.20 3.97
C VAL A 472 7.76 20.59 2.99
N PRO A 473 7.34 20.16 1.78
CA PRO A 473 8.25 19.60 0.78
C PRO A 473 9.38 20.55 0.40
N ALA A 474 10.62 20.03 0.31
CA ALA A 474 11.81 20.80 0.00
C ALA A 474 12.06 20.87 -1.52
N GLY A 475 11.59 21.93 -2.18
CA GLY A 475 11.90 22.26 -3.58
C GLY A 475 11.13 21.47 -4.64
N ARG A 476 10.99 20.15 -4.48
CA ARG A 476 10.14 19.29 -5.32
C ARG A 476 8.96 18.74 -4.53
N PHE A 477 7.94 18.24 -5.23
CA PHE A 477 6.84 17.54 -4.59
C PHE A 477 7.33 16.27 -3.88
N GLU A 478 6.89 16.10 -2.63
CA GLU A 478 7.10 14.91 -1.80
C GLU A 478 5.79 14.68 -1.03
N ASN A 479 5.34 13.43 -0.95
CA ASN A 479 4.12 13.09 -0.22
C ASN A 479 4.28 13.38 1.27
N THR A 480 3.22 13.92 1.86
CA THR A 480 3.15 14.28 3.27
C THR A 480 3.17 13.03 4.14
N PRO A 481 4.08 12.93 5.13
CA PRO A 481 4.07 11.81 6.06
C PRO A 481 2.82 11.82 6.96
N ASP A 482 2.18 10.66 7.04
CA ASP A 482 1.06 10.42 7.97
C ASP A 482 1.52 10.53 9.43
N THR A 483 0.55 10.58 10.34
CA THR A 483 0.82 10.57 11.77
C THR A 483 1.21 9.16 12.23
N ASP A 484 2.33 9.05 12.95
CA ASP A 484 2.85 7.78 13.45
C ASP A 484 2.24 7.43 14.83
N PRO A 485 1.31 6.47 14.94
CA PRO A 485 0.67 6.12 16.21
C PRO A 485 1.61 5.34 17.15
N ALA A 486 2.79 4.90 16.70
CA ALA A 486 3.78 4.28 17.58
C ALA A 486 4.34 5.28 18.61
N LEU A 487 4.19 6.58 18.37
CA LEU A 487 4.67 7.64 19.26
C LEU A 487 3.59 8.11 20.24
N SER A 488 3.93 8.14 21.53
CA SER A 488 2.99 8.46 22.61
C SER A 488 2.36 9.85 22.49
N GLY A 489 3.13 10.86 22.10
CA GLY A 489 2.61 12.22 21.89
C GLY A 489 1.53 12.28 20.80
N ASN A 490 1.65 11.46 19.76
CA ASN A 490 0.62 11.37 18.73
C ASN A 490 -0.64 10.67 19.25
N ARG A 491 -0.51 9.61 20.05
CA ARG A 491 -1.67 8.94 20.68
C ARG A 491 -2.44 9.87 21.61
N GLU A 492 -1.73 10.65 22.43
CA GLU A 492 -2.33 11.66 23.30
C GLU A 492 -3.08 12.73 22.48
N TRP A 493 -2.47 13.23 21.40
CA TRP A 493 -3.11 14.15 20.46
C TRP A 493 -4.39 13.57 19.84
N GLY A 494 -4.35 12.31 19.41
CA GLY A 494 -5.51 11.59 18.86
C GLY A 494 -6.66 11.47 19.87
N ARG A 495 -6.37 11.07 21.11
CA ARG A 495 -7.36 11.01 22.20
C ARG A 495 -8.01 12.39 22.44
N ALA A 496 -7.20 13.45 22.48
CA ALA A 496 -7.70 14.80 22.66
C ALA A 496 -8.65 15.24 21.53
N ILE A 497 -8.37 14.84 20.28
CA ILE A 497 -9.27 15.09 19.14
C ILE A 497 -10.61 14.39 19.33
N LEU A 498 -10.59 13.09 19.64
CA LEU A 498 -11.81 12.31 19.81
C LEU A 498 -12.68 12.84 20.96
N GLU A 499 -12.07 13.34 22.03
CA GLU A 499 -12.80 14.00 23.11
C GLU A 499 -13.50 15.29 22.63
N ARG A 500 -12.79 16.17 21.90
CA ARG A 500 -13.39 17.40 21.35
C ARG A 500 -14.50 17.11 20.35
N SER A 501 -14.35 16.05 19.55
CA SER A 501 -15.31 15.65 18.51
C SER A 501 -16.73 15.41 19.06
N LYS A 502 -16.86 15.00 20.34
CA LYS A 502 -18.15 14.74 20.99
C LYS A 502 -19.07 15.96 21.00
N THR A 503 -18.52 17.17 21.04
CA THR A 503 -19.29 18.42 21.20
C THR A 503 -18.89 19.53 20.23
N THR A 504 -18.09 19.20 19.21
CA THR A 504 -17.53 20.19 18.29
C THR A 504 -18.60 20.97 17.52
N LYS A 505 -18.32 22.26 17.30
CA LYS A 505 -19.16 23.20 16.53
C LYS A 505 -18.43 23.83 15.35
N LEU A 506 -17.22 23.34 15.03
CA LEU A 506 -16.43 23.83 13.90
C LEU A 506 -17.27 23.85 12.62
N GLY A 507 -17.10 24.90 11.81
CA GLY A 507 -17.80 25.11 10.55
C GLY A 507 -19.28 25.52 10.63
N ILE A 508 -19.96 25.46 11.79
CA ILE A 508 -21.40 25.77 11.87
C ILE A 508 -21.71 27.23 11.52
N ASP A 509 -20.99 28.18 12.12
CA ASP A 509 -21.26 29.62 11.92
C ASP A 509 -20.90 30.05 10.50
N THR A 510 -19.80 29.51 9.97
CA THR A 510 -19.38 29.75 8.58
C THR A 510 -20.39 29.20 7.59
N LEU A 511 -20.95 28.01 7.81
CA LEU A 511 -22.04 27.50 6.96
C LEU A 511 -23.26 28.41 6.98
N LYS A 512 -23.66 28.88 8.16
CA LYS A 512 -24.81 29.78 8.32
C LYS A 512 -24.59 31.12 7.61
N ALA A 513 -23.37 31.65 7.65
CA ALA A 513 -23.01 32.90 6.97
C ALA A 513 -22.96 32.76 5.43
N ASN A 514 -22.93 31.53 4.90
CA ASN A 514 -22.81 31.24 3.48
C ASN A 514 -24.03 30.45 2.94
N GLU A 515 -25.20 30.65 3.56
CA GLU A 515 -26.46 30.08 3.05
C GLU A 515 -26.91 30.77 1.76
N LEU A 516 -27.25 29.97 0.76
CA LEU A 516 -27.85 30.42 -0.48
C LEU A 516 -29.34 30.14 -0.45
N THR A 517 -30.12 31.23 -0.37
CA THR A 517 -31.56 31.16 -0.04
C THR A 517 -32.48 31.58 -1.17
N SER A 518 -31.95 32.14 -2.26
CA SER A 518 -32.76 32.51 -3.43
C SER A 518 -31.97 32.48 -4.75
N GLU A 519 -32.69 32.40 -5.86
CA GLU A 519 -32.11 32.47 -7.21
C GLU A 519 -31.42 33.82 -7.47
N ALA A 520 -31.95 34.92 -6.93
CA ALA A 520 -31.35 36.25 -7.07
C ALA A 520 -29.99 36.35 -6.36
N GLU A 521 -29.85 35.70 -5.20
CA GLU A 521 -28.54 35.57 -4.52
C GLU A 521 -27.57 34.72 -5.33
N ALA A 522 -28.06 33.64 -5.97
CA ALA A 522 -27.23 32.74 -6.77
C ALA A 522 -26.68 33.48 -8.00
N GLU A 523 -27.53 34.18 -8.73
CA GLU A 523 -27.17 34.99 -9.90
C GLU A 523 -26.10 36.03 -9.55
N LYS A 524 -26.28 36.73 -8.41
CA LYS A 524 -25.33 37.73 -7.93
C LYS A 524 -23.99 37.09 -7.58
N LEU A 525 -24.01 36.00 -6.80
CA LEU A 525 -22.81 35.29 -6.37
C LEU A 525 -22.01 34.77 -7.56
N ILE A 526 -22.67 34.21 -8.57
CA ILE A 526 -22.03 33.69 -9.78
C ILE A 526 -21.31 34.79 -10.53
N LYS A 527 -21.98 35.93 -10.80
CA LYS A 527 -21.38 37.07 -11.51
C LYS A 527 -20.20 37.68 -10.76
N GLU A 528 -20.32 37.84 -9.44
CA GLU A 528 -19.22 38.37 -8.63
C GLU A 528 -18.00 37.43 -8.62
N THR A 529 -18.24 36.12 -8.62
CA THR A 529 -17.17 35.11 -8.61
C THR A 529 -16.51 34.97 -9.98
N GLU A 530 -17.29 34.99 -11.07
CA GLU A 530 -16.79 34.98 -12.45
C GLU A 530 -15.89 36.19 -12.73
N GLU A 531 -16.30 37.40 -12.31
CA GLU A 531 -15.46 38.59 -12.46
C GLU A 531 -14.16 38.51 -11.62
N ALA A 532 -14.22 37.95 -10.41
CA ALA A 532 -13.01 37.68 -9.62
C ALA A 532 -12.11 36.64 -10.30
N GLY A 533 -12.70 35.66 -11.00
CA GLY A 533 -12.03 34.66 -11.82
C GLY A 533 -11.15 35.28 -12.89
N LYS A 534 -11.65 36.29 -13.62
CA LYS A 534 -10.86 37.03 -14.62
C LYS A 534 -9.63 37.71 -14.04
N ALA A 535 -9.70 38.19 -12.80
CA ALA A 535 -8.55 38.78 -12.12
C ALA A 535 -7.57 37.72 -11.65
N TRP A 536 -8.07 36.62 -11.07
CA TRP A 536 -7.27 35.49 -10.61
C TRP A 536 -6.52 34.80 -11.75
N GLY A 537 -7.18 34.58 -12.89
CA GLY A 537 -6.61 33.94 -14.07
C GLY A 537 -5.48 34.72 -14.75
N LYS A 538 -5.27 36.00 -14.39
CA LYS A 538 -4.13 36.82 -14.85
C LYS A 538 -2.85 36.59 -14.06
N LEU A 539 -2.93 36.00 -12.87
CA LEU A 539 -1.75 35.59 -12.12
C LEU A 539 -1.01 34.50 -12.90
N SER A 540 0.31 34.50 -12.83
CA SER A 540 1.12 33.40 -13.34
C SER A 540 0.87 32.11 -12.56
N GLY A 541 1.18 30.96 -13.17
CA GLY A 541 1.17 29.66 -12.51
C GLY A 541 2.00 29.65 -11.23
N HIS A 542 3.13 30.37 -11.22
CA HIS A 542 3.98 30.54 -10.05
C HIS A 542 3.31 31.32 -8.91
N GLU A 543 2.69 32.47 -9.20
CA GLU A 543 1.99 33.28 -8.18
C GLU A 543 0.82 32.49 -7.55
N ARG A 544 0.09 31.71 -8.35
CA ARG A 544 -0.95 30.81 -7.82
C ARG A 544 -0.34 29.70 -6.98
N ALA A 545 0.75 29.09 -7.44
CA ALA A 545 1.45 28.03 -6.73
C ALA A 545 1.96 28.47 -5.35
N GLU A 546 2.45 29.70 -5.19
CA GLU A 546 2.84 30.24 -3.88
C GLU A 546 1.69 30.26 -2.87
N ILE A 547 0.48 30.60 -3.31
CA ILE A 547 -0.72 30.58 -2.44
C ILE A 547 -1.11 29.15 -2.11
N LEU A 548 -1.11 28.23 -3.08
CA LEU A 548 -1.44 26.83 -2.86
C LEU A 548 -0.47 26.15 -1.87
N ARG A 549 0.83 26.47 -1.91
CA ARG A 549 1.81 25.98 -0.93
C ARG A 549 1.48 26.46 0.49
N LYS A 550 1.04 27.72 0.66
CA LYS A 550 0.57 28.24 1.96
C LYS A 550 -0.68 27.48 2.43
N VAL A 551 -1.59 27.15 1.53
CA VAL A 551 -2.77 26.32 1.86
C VAL A 551 -2.33 24.94 2.35
N GLY A 552 -1.40 24.26 1.67
CA GLY A 552 -0.87 22.97 2.11
C GLY A 552 -0.31 23.01 3.54
N LYS A 553 0.49 24.05 3.85
CA LYS A 553 1.00 24.28 5.21
C LYS A 553 -0.12 24.53 6.22
N ALA A 554 -1.11 25.35 5.88
CA ALA A 554 -2.23 25.67 6.76
C ALA A 554 -3.12 24.46 7.06
N ILE A 555 -3.38 23.59 6.06
CA ILE A 555 -4.08 22.32 6.26
C ILE A 555 -3.30 21.43 7.23
N ALA A 556 -1.97 21.33 7.08
CA ALA A 556 -1.13 20.55 7.99
C ALA A 556 -1.22 21.04 9.45
N LEU A 557 -1.16 22.35 9.68
CA LEU A 557 -1.31 22.95 11.01
C LEU A 557 -2.70 22.78 11.62
N ARG A 558 -3.73 22.64 10.78
CA ARG A 558 -5.13 22.44 11.18
C ARG A 558 -5.58 20.98 11.06
N ARG A 559 -4.64 20.03 10.91
CA ARG A 559 -4.91 18.59 10.78
C ARG A 559 -5.81 18.07 11.90
N GLY A 560 -5.55 18.46 13.14
CA GLY A 560 -6.35 18.02 14.29
C GLY A 560 -7.80 18.49 14.26
N ASP A 561 -8.06 19.69 13.74
CA ASP A 561 -9.41 20.26 13.65
C ASP A 561 -10.23 19.59 12.53
N LEU A 562 -9.56 19.22 11.43
CA LEU A 562 -10.17 18.45 10.35
C LEU A 562 -10.56 17.05 10.85
N LEU A 563 -9.67 16.35 11.56
CA LEU A 563 -9.98 15.05 12.16
C LEU A 563 -11.13 15.13 13.16
N GLU A 564 -11.18 16.19 13.97
CA GLU A 564 -12.24 16.44 14.95
C GLU A 564 -13.62 16.53 14.29
N VAL A 565 -13.75 17.36 13.25
CA VAL A 565 -15.03 17.52 12.54
C VAL A 565 -15.39 16.28 11.73
N MET A 566 -14.42 15.60 11.11
CA MET A 566 -14.64 14.36 10.37
C MET A 566 -15.16 13.22 11.26
N ALA A 567 -14.60 13.06 12.46
CA ALA A 567 -15.07 12.08 13.43
C ALA A 567 -16.50 12.39 13.89
N ALA A 568 -16.82 13.67 14.13
CA ALA A 568 -18.14 14.10 14.59
C ALA A 568 -19.23 14.07 13.51
N GLU A 569 -18.85 14.35 12.26
CA GLU A 569 -19.79 14.56 11.15
C GLU A 569 -19.93 13.31 10.27
N ALA A 570 -18.80 12.76 9.82
CA ALA A 570 -18.76 11.63 8.89
C ALA A 570 -18.61 10.27 9.61
N GLY A 571 -18.29 10.27 10.91
CA GLY A 571 -18.03 9.03 11.64
C GLY A 571 -16.71 8.36 11.24
N LYS A 572 -15.73 9.13 10.75
CA LYS A 572 -14.42 8.60 10.36
C LYS A 572 -13.54 8.32 11.58
N THR A 573 -12.88 7.18 11.59
CA THR A 573 -11.82 6.84 12.56
C THR A 573 -10.58 7.69 12.29
N LEU A 574 -9.70 7.83 13.29
CA LEU A 574 -8.46 8.60 13.13
C LEU A 574 -7.59 8.04 11.99
N GLU A 575 -7.47 6.71 11.89
CA GLU A 575 -6.70 6.04 10.82
C GLU A 575 -7.22 6.42 9.41
N GLN A 576 -8.53 6.39 9.20
CA GLN A 576 -9.13 6.71 7.89
C GLN A 576 -9.19 8.21 7.61
N GLY A 577 -9.15 9.05 8.65
CA GLY A 577 -9.16 10.50 8.52
C GLY A 577 -7.76 11.11 8.32
N ASP A 578 -6.74 10.58 8.98
CA ASP A 578 -5.38 11.16 8.96
C ASP A 578 -4.74 11.06 7.58
N THR A 579 -4.90 9.90 6.93
CA THR A 579 -4.49 9.66 5.54
C THR A 579 -5.18 10.62 4.56
N GLU A 580 -6.44 10.96 4.82
CA GLU A 580 -7.19 11.90 4.00
C GLU A 580 -6.70 13.35 4.17
N VAL A 581 -6.30 13.75 5.38
CA VAL A 581 -5.68 15.07 5.55
C VAL A 581 -4.34 15.14 4.81
N SER A 582 -3.54 14.07 4.83
CA SER A 582 -2.30 13.98 4.03
C SER A 582 -2.58 14.09 2.53
N GLU A 583 -3.62 13.42 2.03
CA GLU A 583 -4.05 13.53 0.62
C GLU A 583 -4.44 14.97 0.24
N ALA A 584 -5.14 15.70 1.12
CA ALA A 584 -5.48 17.11 0.89
C ALA A 584 -4.25 18.03 0.82
N ILE A 585 -3.27 17.79 1.69
CA ILE A 585 -1.98 18.52 1.69
C ILE A 585 -1.21 18.20 0.42
N ASP A 586 -1.19 16.93 0.01
CA ASP A 586 -0.53 16.49 -1.21
C ASP A 586 -1.14 17.12 -2.46
N PHE A 587 -2.47 17.22 -2.55
CA PHE A 587 -3.11 17.96 -3.65
C PHE A 587 -2.65 19.41 -3.72
N ALA A 588 -2.48 20.09 -2.58
CA ALA A 588 -2.04 21.48 -2.55
C ALA A 588 -0.63 21.64 -3.12
N TYR A 589 0.32 20.81 -2.69
CA TYR A 589 1.70 20.87 -3.17
C TYR A 589 1.84 20.33 -4.60
N TYR A 590 1.13 19.26 -4.96
CA TYR A 590 1.20 18.67 -6.29
C TYR A 590 0.60 19.60 -7.34
N TYR A 591 -0.58 20.17 -7.09
CA TYR A 591 -1.19 21.13 -8.03
C TYR A 591 -0.48 22.48 -8.05
N ALA A 592 0.21 22.89 -6.99
CA ALA A 592 1.13 24.03 -7.06
C ALA A 592 2.26 23.78 -8.07
N MET A 593 2.88 22.59 -8.05
CA MET A 593 3.89 22.20 -9.03
C MET A 593 3.30 22.16 -10.45
N LEU A 594 2.13 21.52 -10.63
CA LEU A 594 1.49 21.43 -11.95
C LEU A 594 1.05 22.79 -12.49
N ALA A 595 0.66 23.76 -11.65
CA ALA A 595 0.33 25.11 -12.08
C ALA A 595 1.52 25.81 -12.74
N GLU A 596 2.73 25.60 -12.23
CA GLU A 596 3.97 26.09 -12.83
C GLU A 596 4.33 25.33 -14.12
N ASP A 597 3.98 24.05 -14.22
CA ASP A 597 4.26 23.23 -15.41
C ASP A 597 3.28 23.49 -16.57
N LEU A 598 2.05 23.93 -16.31
CA LEU A 598 1.07 24.28 -17.35
C LEU A 598 1.60 25.32 -18.34
N GLU A 599 2.38 26.30 -17.87
CA GLU A 599 2.94 27.37 -18.70
C GLU A 599 4.12 26.92 -19.57
N LYS A 600 4.62 25.69 -19.34
CA LYS A 600 5.78 25.13 -20.03
C LYS A 600 5.40 24.22 -21.22
N ILE A 601 4.11 24.05 -21.51
CA ILE A 601 3.67 23.20 -22.62
C ILE A 601 4.06 23.83 -23.97
N ASP A 602 4.87 23.12 -24.76
CA ASP A 602 5.26 23.55 -26.11
C ASP A 602 4.11 23.35 -27.11
N GLY A 603 3.90 24.32 -28.01
CA GLY A 603 2.88 24.25 -29.06
C GLY A 603 1.46 24.66 -28.65
N ALA A 604 1.26 25.10 -27.41
CA ALA A 604 0.01 25.69 -26.93
C ALA A 604 0.28 26.64 -25.75
N LYS A 605 -0.63 27.59 -25.49
CA LYS A 605 -0.58 28.43 -24.31
C LYS A 605 -1.81 28.15 -23.44
N PRO A 606 -1.66 28.00 -22.11
CA PRO A 606 -2.80 27.79 -21.24
C PRO A 606 -3.65 29.06 -21.20
N LYS A 607 -4.97 28.87 -21.24
CA LYS A 607 -5.96 29.91 -21.01
C LYS A 607 -6.83 29.46 -19.84
N SER A 608 -6.78 30.23 -18.76
CA SER A 608 -7.64 30.01 -17.60
C SER A 608 -9.10 30.19 -17.98
N VAL A 609 -9.98 29.37 -17.39
CA VAL A 609 -11.43 29.63 -17.38
C VAL A 609 -11.77 30.54 -16.21
N ASP A 610 -12.90 31.23 -16.26
CA ASP A 610 -13.23 32.23 -15.26
C ASP A 610 -13.85 31.57 -14.01
N LEU A 611 -14.74 30.59 -14.19
CA LEU A 611 -15.50 30.00 -13.08
C LEU A 611 -15.57 28.46 -13.09
N THR A 612 -15.09 27.85 -12.01
CA THR A 612 -15.27 26.41 -11.71
C THR A 612 -16.22 26.19 -10.54
N LEU A 613 -17.20 25.29 -10.71
CA LEU A 613 -18.08 24.83 -9.65
C LEU A 613 -17.63 23.45 -9.14
N VAL A 614 -17.36 23.34 -7.83
CA VAL A 614 -16.91 22.10 -7.19
C VAL A 614 -18.03 21.52 -6.33
N VAL A 615 -18.44 20.28 -6.66
CA VAL A 615 -19.50 19.51 -5.99
C VAL A 615 -18.94 18.15 -5.56
N PRO A 616 -18.27 18.08 -4.40
CA PRO A 616 -17.60 16.87 -3.93
C PRO A 616 -18.56 15.97 -3.10
N PRO A 617 -18.13 14.76 -2.71
CA PRO A 617 -18.95 13.79 -2.00
C PRO A 617 -18.81 13.96 -0.49
N TRP A 618 -19.47 13.10 0.28
CA TRP A 618 -19.40 13.09 1.75
C TRP A 618 -18.38 12.09 2.32
N ASN A 619 -17.97 11.09 1.54
CA ASN A 619 -17.20 9.96 2.07
C ASN A 619 -15.69 10.23 2.17
N PHE A 620 -15.19 11.22 1.43
CA PHE A 620 -13.90 11.85 1.65
C PHE A 620 -14.16 13.36 1.77
N PRO A 621 -14.63 13.83 2.94
CA PRO A 621 -15.10 15.20 3.13
C PRO A 621 -14.00 16.25 3.25
N THR A 622 -12.73 15.85 3.21
CA THR A 622 -11.54 16.71 3.27
C THR A 622 -10.74 16.65 1.98
N ALA A 623 -10.25 15.48 1.57
CA ALA A 623 -9.32 15.36 0.43
C ALA A 623 -9.97 15.71 -0.90
N ILE A 624 -11.11 15.11 -1.23
CA ILE A 624 -11.77 15.33 -2.52
C ILE A 624 -12.29 16.78 -2.65
N PRO A 625 -12.94 17.37 -1.64
CA PRO A 625 -13.30 18.79 -1.66
C PRO A 625 -12.09 19.70 -1.80
N ALA A 626 -11.04 19.51 -0.99
CA ALA A 626 -9.83 20.32 -1.08
C ALA A 626 -9.18 20.17 -2.46
N GLY A 627 -9.00 18.94 -2.95
CA GLY A 627 -8.40 18.65 -4.25
C GLY A 627 -9.16 19.27 -5.42
N GLY A 628 -10.50 19.21 -5.42
CA GLY A 628 -11.32 19.85 -6.44
C GLY A 628 -11.18 21.38 -6.44
N VAL A 629 -11.23 22.01 -5.26
CA VAL A 629 -11.05 23.46 -5.11
C VAL A 629 -9.64 23.88 -5.52
N LEU A 630 -8.61 23.19 -5.02
CA LEU A 630 -7.21 23.45 -5.32
C LEU A 630 -6.90 23.30 -6.81
N ALA A 631 -7.49 22.30 -7.49
CA ALA A 631 -7.31 22.12 -8.92
C ALA A 631 -7.92 23.29 -9.73
N GLY A 632 -9.13 23.74 -9.38
CA GLY A 632 -9.75 24.90 -10.00
C GLY A 632 -8.93 26.19 -9.82
N LEU A 633 -8.42 26.42 -8.61
CA LEU A 633 -7.55 27.56 -8.31
C LEU A 633 -6.20 27.44 -9.05
N ALA A 634 -5.60 26.26 -9.09
CA ALA A 634 -4.34 26.00 -9.79
C ALA A 634 -4.44 26.24 -11.30
N ALA A 635 -5.54 25.80 -11.91
CA ALA A 635 -5.83 26.02 -13.34
C ALA A 635 -6.18 27.48 -13.67
N GLY A 636 -6.36 28.34 -12.67
CA GLY A 636 -6.54 29.79 -12.83
C GLY A 636 -7.99 30.29 -12.77
N SER A 637 -8.94 29.46 -12.31
CA SER A 637 -10.34 29.86 -12.17
C SER A 637 -10.69 30.30 -10.74
N ALA A 638 -11.69 31.17 -10.60
CA ALA A 638 -12.40 31.31 -9.33
C ALA A 638 -13.30 30.08 -9.10
N VAL A 639 -13.55 29.78 -7.83
CA VAL A 639 -14.22 28.54 -7.41
C VAL A 639 -15.46 28.85 -6.57
N ILE A 640 -16.60 28.31 -7.00
CA ILE A 640 -17.74 28.11 -6.12
C ILE A 640 -17.66 26.70 -5.56
N PHE A 641 -17.55 26.61 -4.24
CA PHE A 641 -17.44 25.37 -3.50
C PHE A 641 -18.76 25.04 -2.80
N LYS A 642 -19.46 24.01 -3.30
CA LYS A 642 -20.68 23.48 -2.72
C LYS A 642 -20.40 22.10 -2.09
N PRO A 643 -20.03 22.02 -0.80
CA PRO A 643 -19.80 20.74 -0.14
C PRO A 643 -21.07 19.88 -0.06
N ALA A 644 -20.89 18.57 0.12
CA ALA A 644 -22.00 17.66 0.40
C ALA A 644 -22.73 18.08 1.69
N THR A 645 -24.06 18.06 1.68
CA THR A 645 -24.89 18.53 2.81
C THR A 645 -24.59 17.79 4.11
N ILE A 646 -24.26 16.51 4.03
CA ILE A 646 -24.02 15.66 5.20
C ILE A 646 -22.68 15.99 5.87
N THR A 647 -21.69 16.46 5.10
CA THR A 647 -20.35 16.80 5.57
C THR A 647 -19.98 18.26 5.35
N ALA A 648 -20.99 19.12 5.42
CA ALA A 648 -20.83 20.52 5.06
C ALA A 648 -19.95 21.28 6.06
N ARG A 649 -19.90 20.88 7.34
CA ARG A 649 -19.05 21.57 8.35
C ARG A 649 -17.58 21.36 8.04
N THR A 650 -17.22 20.15 7.63
CA THR A 650 -15.86 19.84 7.14
C THR A 650 -15.51 20.74 5.94
N GLY A 651 -16.42 20.87 4.97
CA GLY A 651 -16.23 21.79 3.84
C GLY A 651 -16.08 23.26 4.24
N ALA A 652 -16.83 23.73 5.24
CA ALA A 652 -16.69 25.08 5.75
C ALA A 652 -15.32 25.33 6.39
N LEU A 653 -14.81 24.38 7.16
CA LEU A 653 -13.48 24.45 7.74
C LEU A 653 -12.37 24.49 6.68
N ILE A 654 -12.51 23.72 5.58
CA ILE A 654 -11.57 23.80 4.44
C ILE A 654 -11.54 25.21 3.84
N ALA A 655 -12.72 25.82 3.64
CA ALA A 655 -12.81 27.17 3.10
C ALA A 655 -12.19 28.20 4.06
N GLU A 656 -12.41 28.08 5.37
CA GLU A 656 -11.76 28.90 6.40
C GLU A 656 -10.23 28.81 6.29
N ILE A 657 -9.68 27.60 6.26
CA ILE A 657 -8.24 27.36 6.14
C ILE A 657 -7.68 28.00 4.86
N MET A 658 -8.36 27.84 3.73
CA MET A 658 -7.93 28.43 2.45
C MET A 658 -7.95 29.96 2.48
N TRP A 659 -8.98 30.57 3.07
CA TRP A 659 -9.05 32.03 3.21
C TRP A 659 -7.95 32.56 4.14
N GLU A 660 -7.70 31.90 5.26
CA GLU A 660 -6.63 32.24 6.20
C GLU A 660 -5.23 32.12 5.56
N ALA A 661 -5.04 31.12 4.68
CA ALA A 661 -3.80 30.91 3.94
C ALA A 661 -3.55 31.93 2.81
N GLY A 662 -4.54 32.76 2.48
CA GLY A 662 -4.43 33.85 1.52
C GLY A 662 -5.20 33.69 0.21
N VAL A 663 -6.09 32.70 0.09
CA VAL A 663 -7.04 32.63 -1.04
C VAL A 663 -8.11 33.73 -0.86
N PRO A 664 -8.30 34.66 -1.81
CA PRO A 664 -9.30 35.71 -1.66
C PRO A 664 -10.74 35.17 -1.57
N LYS A 665 -11.58 35.76 -0.72
CA LYS A 665 -12.98 35.32 -0.51
C LYS A 665 -13.89 35.57 -1.71
N GLU A 666 -13.49 36.46 -2.61
CA GLU A 666 -14.13 36.73 -3.90
C GLU A 666 -13.77 35.65 -4.93
N VAL A 667 -12.59 35.02 -4.80
CA VAL A 667 -12.13 33.93 -5.68
C VAL A 667 -12.64 32.58 -5.19
N LEU A 668 -12.74 32.36 -3.88
CA LEU A 668 -13.32 31.13 -3.31
C LEU A 668 -14.61 31.43 -2.54
N LYS A 669 -15.76 31.04 -3.11
CA LYS A 669 -17.08 31.13 -2.46
C LYS A 669 -17.53 29.78 -1.92
N LEU A 670 -17.67 29.67 -0.61
CA LEU A 670 -18.40 28.57 0.01
C LEU A 670 -19.90 28.79 -0.17
N VAL A 671 -20.67 27.74 -0.49
CA VAL A 671 -22.12 27.82 -0.63
C VAL A 671 -22.82 26.65 0.06
N LYS A 672 -23.67 26.97 1.03
CA LYS A 672 -24.67 26.04 1.58
C LYS A 672 -26.02 26.31 0.93
N VAL A 673 -26.41 25.45 -0.02
CA VAL A 673 -27.69 25.56 -0.70
C VAL A 673 -28.84 25.22 0.27
N VAL A 674 -29.71 26.19 0.53
CA VAL A 674 -30.95 26.01 1.30
C VAL A 674 -32.16 25.95 0.37
N ASP A 675 -32.18 26.78 -0.67
CA ASP A 675 -33.23 26.77 -1.69
C ASP A 675 -32.87 25.87 -2.88
N ARG A 676 -33.81 24.99 -3.26
CA ARG A 676 -33.59 24.01 -4.33
C ARG A 676 -33.52 24.65 -5.71
N ALA A 677 -34.28 25.72 -5.96
CA ALA A 677 -34.26 26.41 -7.25
C ALA A 677 -32.93 27.13 -7.44
N ALA A 678 -32.44 27.83 -6.42
CA ALA A 678 -31.11 28.43 -6.39
C ALA A 678 -30.00 27.40 -6.62
N GLY A 679 -30.10 26.23 -5.98
CA GLY A 679 -29.15 25.13 -6.19
C GLY A 679 -29.17 24.58 -7.62
N LYS A 680 -30.35 24.48 -8.25
CA LYS A 680 -30.48 24.06 -9.65
C LYS A 680 -29.87 25.14 -10.57
N LEU A 681 -30.22 26.40 -10.36
CA LEU A 681 -29.71 27.55 -11.11
C LEU A 681 -28.18 27.57 -11.06
N LEU A 682 -27.58 27.42 -9.87
CA LEU A 682 -26.12 27.39 -9.70
C LEU A 682 -25.44 26.34 -10.58
N ILE A 683 -26.03 25.14 -10.66
CA ILE A 683 -25.46 24.02 -11.44
C ILE A 683 -25.65 24.24 -12.95
N SER A 684 -26.81 24.75 -13.37
CA SER A 684 -27.16 24.91 -14.79
C SER A 684 -26.78 26.28 -15.37
N HIS A 685 -26.09 27.13 -14.61
CA HIS A 685 -25.82 28.50 -15.03
C HIS A 685 -24.85 28.53 -16.23
N PRO A 686 -25.07 29.37 -17.26
CA PRO A 686 -24.21 29.44 -18.44
C PRO A 686 -22.74 29.83 -18.14
N GLU A 687 -22.53 30.74 -17.18
CA GLU A 687 -21.19 31.21 -16.76
C GLU A 687 -20.37 30.17 -15.97
N VAL A 688 -20.93 29.00 -15.65
CA VAL A 688 -20.12 27.91 -15.09
C VAL A 688 -19.37 27.26 -16.25
N ASP A 689 -18.07 27.56 -16.35
CA ASP A 689 -17.19 27.05 -17.40
C ASP A 689 -16.77 25.60 -17.18
N ARG A 690 -16.69 25.19 -15.91
CA ARG A 690 -16.28 23.85 -15.48
C ARG A 690 -17.10 23.43 -14.26
N LEU A 691 -17.50 22.16 -14.22
CA LEU A 691 -18.04 21.53 -13.02
C LEU A 691 -17.22 20.29 -12.66
N ILE A 692 -16.63 20.29 -11.47
CA ILE A 692 -15.96 19.11 -10.89
C ILE A 692 -16.97 18.42 -9.96
N LEU A 693 -17.41 17.23 -10.35
CA LEU A 693 -18.32 16.38 -9.59
C LEU A 693 -17.56 15.17 -9.05
N THR A 694 -17.81 14.83 -7.79
CA THR A 694 -17.56 13.46 -7.33
C THR A 694 -18.80 12.92 -6.65
N GLY A 695 -19.33 11.81 -7.14
CA GLY A 695 -20.59 11.26 -6.65
C GLY A 695 -21.19 10.16 -7.53
N GLY A 696 -22.52 10.01 -7.49
CA GLY A 696 -23.23 9.04 -8.33
C GLY A 696 -23.25 9.42 -9.80
N TYR A 697 -23.25 8.42 -10.69
CA TYR A 697 -23.40 8.63 -12.13
C TYR A 697 -24.78 9.28 -12.45
N GLU A 698 -25.79 8.91 -11.69
CA GLU A 698 -27.15 9.44 -11.77
C GLU A 698 -27.20 10.95 -11.46
N THR A 699 -26.29 11.45 -10.62
CA THR A 699 -26.14 12.89 -10.36
C THR A 699 -25.58 13.62 -11.58
N ALA A 700 -24.63 13.02 -12.28
CA ALA A 700 -24.10 13.57 -13.53
C ALA A 700 -25.18 13.62 -14.62
N GLU A 701 -26.00 12.56 -14.74
CA GLU A 701 -27.17 12.53 -15.63
C GLU A 701 -28.18 13.63 -15.27
N LEU A 702 -28.47 13.80 -13.98
CA LEU A 702 -29.36 14.84 -13.50
C LEU A 702 -28.84 16.25 -13.86
N PHE A 703 -27.56 16.53 -13.64
CA PHE A 703 -26.97 17.83 -13.96
C PHE A 703 -27.01 18.12 -15.46
N ARG A 704 -26.68 17.12 -16.29
CA ARG A 704 -26.80 17.24 -17.75
C ARG A 704 -28.25 17.35 -18.24
N SER A 705 -29.23 16.85 -17.50
CA SER A 705 -30.65 17.06 -17.82
C SER A 705 -31.10 18.52 -17.63
N TRP A 706 -30.36 19.30 -16.83
CA TRP A 706 -30.65 20.73 -16.61
C TRP A 706 -29.90 21.63 -17.58
N ARG A 707 -28.68 21.23 -17.98
CA ARG A 707 -27.84 21.88 -18.98
C ARG A 707 -27.09 20.79 -19.77
N ASP A 708 -27.52 20.51 -20.99
CA ASP A 708 -27.01 19.42 -21.82
C ASP A 708 -25.53 19.59 -22.19
N ASP A 709 -25.07 20.83 -22.36
CA ASP A 709 -23.69 21.20 -22.68
C ASP A 709 -22.78 21.45 -21.46
N LEU A 710 -23.25 21.20 -20.22
CA LEU A 710 -22.50 21.47 -18.98
C LEU A 710 -21.10 20.82 -18.99
N PRO A 711 -19.97 21.58 -18.96
CA PRO A 711 -18.63 21.00 -18.99
C PRO A 711 -18.26 20.27 -17.69
N LEU A 712 -18.72 19.02 -17.57
CA LEU A 712 -18.68 18.22 -16.36
C LEU A 712 -17.51 17.24 -16.36
N PHE A 713 -16.71 17.30 -15.30
CA PHE A 713 -15.61 16.39 -14.96
C PHE A 713 -16.08 15.61 -13.74
N GLY A 714 -16.46 14.36 -13.96
CA GLY A 714 -17.06 13.52 -12.94
C GLY A 714 -16.15 12.37 -12.60
N GLU A 715 -15.78 12.25 -11.33
CA GLU A 715 -15.33 10.98 -10.75
C GLU A 715 -16.54 10.31 -10.11
N THR A 716 -16.95 9.19 -10.67
CA THR A 716 -18.15 8.48 -10.25
C THR A 716 -17.79 7.12 -9.67
N SER A 717 -18.75 6.51 -9.00
CA SER A 717 -18.49 5.35 -8.14
C SER A 717 -17.98 4.09 -8.87
N GLY A 718 -17.73 3.00 -8.13
CA GLY A 718 -17.12 1.78 -8.63
C GLY A 718 -17.87 0.51 -8.24
N LYS A 719 -17.68 -0.58 -8.99
CA LYS A 719 -18.06 -1.93 -8.55
C LYS A 719 -16.83 -2.81 -8.60
N ASN A 720 -15.96 -2.62 -7.60
CA ASN A 720 -14.60 -3.11 -7.64
C ASN A 720 -14.49 -4.54 -7.10
N SER A 721 -13.50 -5.27 -7.61
CA SER A 721 -13.22 -6.63 -7.18
C SER A 721 -11.73 -6.93 -7.06
N ILE A 722 -11.41 -7.92 -6.23
CA ILE A 722 -10.08 -8.51 -6.11
C ILE A 722 -10.15 -9.96 -6.60
N ILE A 723 -9.31 -10.32 -7.56
CA ILE A 723 -9.13 -11.71 -8.00
C ILE A 723 -8.06 -12.35 -7.13
N VAL A 724 -8.34 -13.54 -6.58
CA VAL A 724 -7.37 -14.33 -5.81
C VAL A 724 -7.14 -15.65 -6.54
N THR A 725 -5.89 -15.88 -6.96
CA THR A 725 -5.48 -17.06 -7.71
C THR A 725 -4.84 -18.12 -6.81
N PRO A 726 -4.73 -19.37 -7.25
CA PRO A 726 -3.96 -20.40 -6.54
C PRO A 726 -2.46 -20.07 -6.33
N ASN A 727 -1.92 -19.10 -7.08
CA ASN A 727 -0.54 -18.61 -6.92
C ASN A 727 -0.42 -17.48 -5.88
N ALA A 728 -1.50 -17.10 -5.20
CA ALA A 728 -1.51 -16.04 -4.19
C ALA A 728 -0.88 -16.45 -2.85
N ASP A 729 -0.40 -15.46 -2.09
CA ASP A 729 -0.28 -15.60 -0.64
C ASP A 729 -1.67 -15.38 -0.01
N ILE A 730 -2.27 -16.47 0.50
CA ILE A 730 -3.64 -16.48 1.02
C ILE A 730 -3.82 -15.56 2.22
N ASP A 731 -2.86 -15.50 3.14
CA ASP A 731 -3.00 -14.67 4.35
C ASP A 731 -2.95 -13.17 3.98
N LEU A 732 -2.03 -12.79 3.08
CA LEU A 732 -1.97 -11.41 2.57
C LEU A 732 -3.21 -11.05 1.75
N ALA A 733 -3.68 -11.98 0.91
CA ALA A 733 -4.91 -11.78 0.13
C ALA A 733 -6.13 -11.55 1.03
N VAL A 734 -6.28 -12.31 2.11
CA VAL A 734 -7.37 -12.11 3.07
C VAL A 734 -7.26 -10.74 3.75
N LYS A 735 -6.07 -10.38 4.26
CA LYS A 735 -5.84 -9.06 4.87
C LYS A 735 -6.27 -7.92 3.95
N ASP A 736 -5.82 -7.96 2.69
CA ASP A 736 -6.10 -6.92 1.71
C ASP A 736 -7.56 -6.90 1.24
N VAL A 737 -8.21 -8.06 1.14
CA VAL A 737 -9.65 -8.18 0.84
C VAL A 737 -10.49 -7.57 1.96
N VAL A 738 -10.20 -7.91 3.22
CA VAL A 738 -10.94 -7.38 4.38
C VAL A 738 -10.76 -5.86 4.48
N TYR A 739 -9.53 -5.38 4.41
CA TYR A 739 -9.25 -3.94 4.45
C TYR A 739 -9.97 -3.18 3.31
N SER A 740 -9.90 -3.72 2.09
CA SER A 740 -10.54 -3.09 0.93
C SER A 740 -12.06 -3.10 1.00
N ALA A 741 -12.67 -4.12 1.61
CA ALA A 741 -14.13 -4.25 1.69
C ALA A 741 -14.74 -3.42 2.82
N PHE A 742 -14.06 -3.32 3.97
CA PHE A 742 -14.65 -2.81 5.20
C PHE A 742 -14.02 -1.51 5.72
N GLY A 743 -12.87 -1.08 5.20
CA GLY A 743 -12.29 0.23 5.52
C GLY A 743 -13.31 1.35 5.29
N HIS A 744 -13.54 2.19 6.31
CA HIS A 744 -14.60 3.20 6.33
C HIS A 744 -16.02 2.63 6.05
N ALA A 745 -16.30 1.45 6.60
CA ALA A 745 -17.56 0.70 6.41
C ALA A 745 -17.90 0.42 4.94
N GLY A 746 -16.89 0.25 4.08
CA GLY A 746 -17.09 0.03 2.64
C GLY A 746 -17.63 1.26 1.89
N GLN A 747 -17.61 2.44 2.50
CA GLN A 747 -18.09 3.70 1.91
C GLN A 747 -16.99 4.39 1.08
N LYS A 748 -16.27 3.63 0.27
CA LYS A 748 -15.26 4.14 -0.65
C LYS A 748 -15.70 3.80 -2.07
N CYS A 749 -15.56 4.74 -2.99
CA CYS A 749 -15.75 4.46 -4.42
C CYS A 749 -14.82 3.32 -4.88
N SER A 750 -13.64 3.18 -4.24
CA SER A 750 -12.65 2.13 -4.46
C SER A 750 -12.86 0.84 -3.64
N ALA A 751 -13.91 0.73 -2.82
CA ALA A 751 -14.10 -0.43 -1.94
C ALA A 751 -14.18 -1.74 -2.72
N GLY A 752 -13.48 -2.77 -2.22
CA GLY A 752 -13.43 -4.12 -2.79
C GLY A 752 -14.67 -4.93 -2.45
N SER A 753 -15.83 -4.55 -3.01
CA SER A 753 -17.12 -5.18 -2.67
C SER A 753 -17.28 -6.62 -3.17
N THR A 754 -16.33 -7.15 -3.94
CA THR A 754 -16.38 -8.53 -4.44
C THR A 754 -14.99 -9.16 -4.46
N VAL A 755 -14.86 -10.39 -4.00
CA VAL A 755 -13.68 -11.22 -4.19
C VAL A 755 -14.01 -12.36 -5.14
N ILE A 756 -13.16 -12.58 -6.15
CA ILE A 756 -13.32 -13.62 -7.16
C ILE A 756 -12.24 -14.67 -6.95
N LEU A 757 -12.63 -15.85 -6.49
CA LEU A 757 -11.71 -16.95 -6.20
C LEU A 757 -11.55 -17.84 -7.43
N VAL A 758 -10.30 -18.04 -7.87
CA VAL A 758 -10.00 -18.81 -9.08
C VAL A 758 -9.65 -20.25 -8.73
N GLY A 759 -10.29 -21.20 -9.41
CA GLY A 759 -9.97 -22.62 -9.33
C GLY A 759 -10.01 -23.17 -7.90
N SER A 760 -8.91 -23.78 -7.46
CA SER A 760 -8.80 -24.46 -6.16
C SER A 760 -8.98 -23.54 -4.94
N VAL A 761 -8.70 -22.23 -5.06
CA VAL A 761 -8.91 -21.28 -3.95
C VAL A 761 -10.38 -21.21 -3.53
N ALA A 762 -11.31 -21.45 -4.46
CA ALA A 762 -12.74 -21.48 -4.15
C ALA A 762 -13.12 -22.55 -3.11
N GLN A 763 -12.30 -23.59 -2.95
CA GLN A 763 -12.49 -24.67 -1.97
C GLN A 763 -11.45 -24.62 -0.82
N SER A 764 -10.63 -23.56 -0.75
CA SER A 764 -9.61 -23.41 0.29
C SER A 764 -10.25 -23.19 1.66
N GLU A 765 -10.05 -24.15 2.57
CA GLU A 765 -10.50 -24.03 3.96
C GLU A 765 -9.76 -22.89 4.67
N ARG A 766 -8.46 -22.71 4.39
CA ARG A 766 -7.64 -21.64 4.97
C ARG A 766 -8.15 -20.27 4.57
N PHE A 767 -8.35 -20.01 3.27
CA PHE A 767 -8.88 -18.72 2.80
C PHE A 767 -10.22 -18.43 3.47
N ARG A 768 -11.13 -19.40 3.48
CA ARG A 768 -12.45 -19.27 4.10
C ARG A 768 -12.34 -18.98 5.60
N ARG A 769 -11.56 -19.75 6.36
CA ARG A 769 -11.45 -19.59 7.81
C ARG A 769 -10.84 -18.23 8.16
N GLN A 770 -9.72 -17.88 7.53
CA GLN A 770 -9.04 -16.59 7.78
C GLN A 770 -9.93 -15.40 7.43
N LEU A 771 -10.65 -15.46 6.29
CA LEU A 771 -11.58 -14.40 5.91
C LEU A 771 -12.70 -14.24 6.95
N LEU A 772 -13.33 -15.33 7.37
CA LEU A 772 -14.45 -15.26 8.30
C LEU A 772 -14.01 -14.84 9.71
N ASP A 773 -12.85 -15.30 10.16
CA ASP A 773 -12.29 -14.89 11.46
C ASP A 773 -12.01 -13.38 11.45
N SER A 774 -11.24 -12.91 10.46
CA SER A 774 -10.88 -11.51 10.32
C SER A 774 -12.08 -10.58 10.23
N VAL A 775 -13.09 -10.94 9.42
CA VAL A 775 -14.32 -10.13 9.32
C VAL A 775 -15.11 -10.12 10.63
N SER A 776 -15.17 -11.24 11.35
CA SER A 776 -15.93 -11.34 12.59
C SER A 776 -15.28 -10.63 13.78
N SER A 777 -13.97 -10.34 13.69
CA SER A 777 -13.18 -9.69 14.72
C SER A 777 -13.09 -8.17 14.61
N LEU A 778 -13.56 -7.58 13.50
CA LEU A 778 -13.54 -6.12 13.35
C LEU A 778 -14.33 -5.45 14.48
N HIS A 779 -13.67 -4.57 15.25
CA HIS A 779 -14.35 -3.76 16.26
C HIS A 779 -15.13 -2.63 15.60
N VAL A 780 -16.46 -2.75 15.63
CA VAL A 780 -17.39 -1.81 14.98
C VAL A 780 -17.94 -0.85 16.01
N ALA A 781 -17.49 0.40 15.97
CA ALA A 781 -17.92 1.43 16.91
C ALA A 781 -17.87 2.84 16.28
N HIS A 782 -18.52 3.82 16.91
CA HIS A 782 -18.32 5.22 16.55
C HIS A 782 -16.87 5.64 16.82
N PRO A 783 -16.31 6.61 16.09
CA PRO A 783 -14.89 6.95 16.21
C PRO A 783 -14.50 7.51 17.58
N GLN A 784 -15.47 7.93 18.42
CA GLN A 784 -15.20 8.33 19.81
C GLN A 784 -14.77 7.15 20.69
N ASP A 785 -15.02 5.92 20.25
CA ASP A 785 -14.34 4.73 20.72
C ASP A 785 -13.05 4.56 19.92
N ILE A 786 -11.91 4.70 20.59
CA ILE A 786 -10.59 4.65 19.96
C ILE A 786 -10.25 3.25 19.43
N GLU A 787 -10.90 2.20 19.93
CA GLU A 787 -10.72 0.83 19.45
C GLU A 787 -11.39 0.60 18.08
N SER A 788 -12.20 1.56 17.59
CA SER A 788 -12.99 1.41 16.36
C SER A 788 -12.12 1.16 15.12
N GLU A 789 -12.22 -0.06 14.57
CA GLU A 789 -11.62 -0.43 13.28
C GLU A 789 -12.56 -0.14 12.10
N MET A 790 -13.87 -0.17 12.36
CA MET A 790 -14.89 0.17 11.38
C MET A 790 -15.91 1.14 12.00
N GLY A 791 -15.93 2.36 11.46
CA GLY A 791 -16.91 3.39 11.81
C GLY A 791 -18.34 3.08 11.32
N PRO A 792 -19.31 3.93 11.65
CA PRO A 792 -20.69 3.80 11.18
C PRO A 792 -20.82 4.10 9.68
N VAL A 793 -21.94 3.66 9.08
CA VAL A 793 -22.37 4.26 7.82
C VAL A 793 -22.82 5.72 8.05
N VAL A 794 -22.64 6.58 7.05
CA VAL A 794 -22.81 8.03 7.20
C VAL A 794 -24.24 8.42 7.58
N GLN A 795 -25.22 7.65 7.10
CA GLN A 795 -26.63 7.82 7.37
C GLN A 795 -27.30 6.45 7.54
N LYS A 796 -28.48 6.43 8.15
CA LYS A 796 -29.26 5.20 8.29
C LYS A 796 -29.47 4.57 6.90
N PRO A 797 -29.16 3.28 6.70
CA PRO A 797 -29.39 2.62 5.43
C PRO A 797 -30.84 2.66 4.99
N GLU A 798 -31.06 3.08 3.74
CA GLU A 798 -32.36 3.05 3.06
C GLU A 798 -32.23 2.35 1.71
N GLU A 799 -33.38 1.97 1.14
CA GLU A 799 -33.53 1.44 -0.23
C GLU A 799 -32.42 0.49 -0.70
N LYS A 800 -31.43 1.01 -1.44
CA LYS A 800 -30.30 0.28 -2.02
C LYS A 800 -29.47 -0.38 -0.91
N LEU A 801 -28.88 0.40 -0.01
CA LEU A 801 -27.96 -0.14 1.01
C LEU A 801 -28.69 -1.07 1.98
N LEU A 802 -29.90 -0.71 2.43
CA LEU A 802 -30.67 -1.57 3.32
C LEU A 802 -30.97 -2.93 2.69
N ARG A 803 -31.33 -2.96 1.39
CA ARG A 803 -31.54 -4.20 0.64
C ARG A 803 -30.25 -5.03 0.57
N GLY A 804 -29.10 -4.38 0.33
CA GLY A 804 -27.78 -4.99 0.37
C GLY A 804 -27.36 -5.53 1.75
N LEU A 805 -27.88 -4.98 2.84
CA LEU A 805 -27.59 -5.48 4.19
C LEU A 805 -28.51 -6.62 4.63
N THR A 806 -29.71 -6.73 4.06
CA THR A 806 -30.78 -7.57 4.61
C THR A 806 -31.28 -8.68 3.69
N THR A 807 -31.10 -8.56 2.37
CA THR A 807 -31.72 -9.50 1.40
C THR A 807 -30.69 -10.19 0.52
N LEU A 808 -30.84 -11.49 0.29
CA LEU A 808 -29.94 -12.31 -0.53
C LEU A 808 -30.52 -12.56 -1.93
N GLY A 809 -29.66 -12.65 -2.94
CA GLY A 809 -30.03 -13.09 -4.27
C GLY A 809 -30.24 -14.61 -4.34
N PRO A 810 -30.84 -15.13 -5.43
CA PRO A 810 -31.03 -16.57 -5.63
C PRO A 810 -29.69 -17.34 -5.56
N GLY A 811 -29.61 -18.35 -4.69
CA GLY A 811 -28.42 -19.17 -4.49
C GLY A 811 -27.34 -18.53 -3.60
N GLU A 812 -27.53 -17.28 -3.16
CA GLU A 812 -26.63 -16.64 -2.20
C GLU A 812 -26.95 -17.08 -0.77
N ARG A 813 -25.93 -17.11 0.10
CA ARG A 813 -26.09 -17.29 1.55
C ARG A 813 -25.17 -16.36 2.33
N TRP A 814 -25.58 -15.99 3.54
CA TRP A 814 -24.70 -15.27 4.47
C TRP A 814 -23.69 -16.24 5.08
N LEU A 815 -22.41 -15.94 4.94
CA LEU A 815 -21.35 -16.51 5.78
C LEU A 815 -21.18 -15.68 7.07
N VAL A 816 -21.35 -14.36 6.95
CA VAL A 816 -21.51 -13.43 8.07
C VAL A 816 -22.70 -12.54 7.71
N GLN A 817 -23.74 -12.52 8.54
CA GLN A 817 -24.92 -11.69 8.32
C GLN A 817 -24.75 -10.33 8.99
N PRO A 818 -24.91 -9.20 8.26
CA PRO A 818 -24.94 -7.87 8.86
C PRO A 818 -26.01 -7.72 9.93
N LYS A 819 -25.69 -6.96 10.97
CA LYS A 819 -26.62 -6.59 12.05
C LYS A 819 -26.51 -5.11 12.34
N GLU A 820 -27.65 -4.46 12.55
CA GLU A 820 -27.72 -3.14 13.18
C GLU A 820 -27.27 -3.27 14.64
N LEU A 821 -26.34 -2.42 15.08
CA LEU A 821 -25.64 -2.54 16.36
C LEU A 821 -26.06 -1.51 17.42
N ASP A 822 -26.73 -0.42 17.03
CA ASP A 822 -27.16 0.64 17.94
C ASP A 822 -28.50 1.27 17.53
N GLU A 823 -29.09 2.10 18.40
CA GLU A 823 -30.35 2.79 18.11
C GLU A 823 -30.27 3.90 17.05
N THR A 824 -29.05 4.32 16.67
CA THR A 824 -28.88 5.32 15.61
C THR A 824 -29.24 4.75 14.24
N GLY A 825 -29.18 3.42 14.11
CA GLY A 825 -29.35 2.69 12.86
C GLY A 825 -28.22 2.90 11.86
N ARG A 826 -27.13 3.56 12.27
CA ARG A 826 -25.94 3.82 11.44
C ARG A 826 -24.82 2.82 11.70
N LEU A 827 -24.77 2.20 12.87
CA LEU A 827 -23.74 1.23 13.19
C LEU A 827 -24.17 -0.16 12.71
N TRP A 828 -23.43 -0.74 11.77
CA TRP A 828 -23.74 -2.04 11.17
C TRP A 828 -22.53 -2.95 11.17
N SER A 829 -22.69 -4.20 11.62
CA SER A 829 -21.63 -5.21 11.50
C SER A 829 -21.37 -5.56 10.02
N PRO A 830 -20.14 -5.99 9.67
CA PRO A 830 -19.83 -6.39 8.30
C PRO A 830 -20.62 -7.63 7.86
N GLY A 831 -20.83 -7.75 6.55
CA GLY A 831 -21.49 -8.90 5.91
C GLY A 831 -20.64 -9.58 4.86
N VAL A 832 -20.74 -10.92 4.78
CA VAL A 832 -20.09 -11.72 3.75
C VAL A 832 -21.12 -12.64 3.09
N ARG A 833 -21.32 -12.47 1.79
CA ARG A 833 -22.18 -13.29 0.94
C ARG A 833 -21.34 -14.31 0.20
N GLU A 834 -21.82 -15.55 0.14
CA GLU A 834 -21.27 -16.57 -0.74
C GLU A 834 -22.28 -16.94 -1.82
N GLY A 835 -21.78 -17.32 -2.99
CA GLY A 835 -22.60 -17.82 -4.09
C GLY A 835 -23.11 -16.71 -5.01
N VAL A 836 -22.50 -15.53 -4.98
CA VAL A 836 -22.83 -14.42 -5.88
C VAL A 836 -22.62 -14.91 -7.32
N LYS A 837 -23.67 -14.80 -8.14
CA LYS A 837 -23.67 -15.30 -9.52
C LYS A 837 -23.31 -14.21 -10.53
N PRO A 838 -22.65 -14.58 -11.64
CA PRO A 838 -22.45 -13.67 -12.76
C PRO A 838 -23.77 -13.01 -13.19
N GLY A 839 -23.74 -11.71 -13.40
CA GLY A 839 -24.92 -10.90 -13.74
C GLY A 839 -25.99 -10.74 -12.64
N SER A 840 -25.80 -11.27 -11.42
CA SER A 840 -26.75 -11.04 -10.32
C SER A 840 -26.83 -9.56 -9.92
N GLU A 841 -27.88 -9.17 -9.20
CA GLU A 841 -28.00 -7.80 -8.69
C GLU A 841 -26.79 -7.40 -7.87
N TYR A 842 -26.31 -8.28 -6.98
CA TYR A 842 -25.15 -7.96 -6.14
C TYR A 842 -23.86 -7.82 -6.94
N HIS A 843 -23.67 -8.62 -8.00
CA HIS A 843 -22.52 -8.48 -8.89
C HIS A 843 -22.54 -7.15 -9.66
N MET A 844 -23.72 -6.68 -10.08
CA MET A 844 -23.85 -5.51 -10.94
C MET A 844 -24.08 -4.19 -10.19
N THR A 845 -24.45 -4.24 -8.92
CA THR A 845 -24.86 -3.07 -8.12
C THR A 845 -23.85 -2.74 -7.04
N GLU A 846 -23.46 -1.47 -6.97
CA GLU A 846 -22.69 -0.92 -5.87
C GLU A 846 -23.61 -0.48 -4.72
N TYR A 847 -23.46 -1.13 -3.56
CA TYR A 847 -24.27 -0.84 -2.37
C TYR A 847 -23.70 0.25 -1.47
N PHE A 848 -22.39 0.54 -1.56
CA PHE A 848 -21.71 1.58 -0.78
C PHE A 848 -21.82 1.39 0.74
N GLY A 849 -21.50 0.18 1.21
CA GLY A 849 -21.56 -0.19 2.63
C GLY A 849 -20.81 -1.49 2.92
N PRO A 850 -20.84 -1.99 4.16
CA PRO A 850 -19.91 -3.01 4.66
C PRO A 850 -20.35 -4.42 4.27
N ILE A 851 -20.36 -4.71 2.97
CA ILE A 851 -20.80 -6.00 2.42
C ILE A 851 -19.76 -6.47 1.40
N LEU A 852 -19.24 -7.68 1.60
CA LEU A 852 -18.40 -8.42 0.66
C LEU A 852 -19.18 -9.56 0.00
N GLY A 853 -19.07 -9.69 -1.31
CA GLY A 853 -19.56 -10.87 -2.04
C GLY A 853 -18.43 -11.77 -2.53
N ILE A 854 -18.61 -13.09 -2.41
CA ILE A 854 -17.69 -14.09 -2.92
C ILE A 854 -18.26 -14.67 -4.22
N MET A 855 -17.48 -14.54 -5.28
CA MET A 855 -17.68 -15.20 -6.57
C MET A 855 -16.57 -16.24 -6.80
N THR A 856 -16.85 -17.20 -7.67
CA THR A 856 -15.90 -18.24 -8.05
C THR A 856 -15.80 -18.29 -9.58
N ALA A 857 -14.59 -18.51 -10.09
CA ALA A 857 -14.33 -18.72 -11.51
C ALA A 857 -13.40 -19.93 -11.70
N ASP A 858 -13.56 -20.66 -12.79
CA ASP A 858 -12.72 -21.84 -13.06
C ASP A 858 -11.34 -21.43 -13.57
N THR A 859 -11.25 -20.32 -14.31
CA THR A 859 -9.98 -19.79 -14.85
C THR A 859 -9.80 -18.30 -14.58
N LEU A 860 -8.56 -17.83 -14.73
CA LEU A 860 -8.24 -16.41 -14.61
C LEU A 860 -8.93 -15.58 -15.71
N GLU A 861 -9.05 -16.11 -16.93
CA GLU A 861 -9.77 -15.44 -18.01
C GLU A 861 -11.24 -15.20 -17.65
N GLU A 862 -11.93 -16.22 -17.14
CA GLU A 862 -13.30 -16.08 -16.66
C GLU A 862 -13.37 -15.06 -15.51
N ALA A 863 -12.44 -15.12 -14.55
CA ALA A 863 -12.39 -14.15 -13.46
C ALA A 863 -12.22 -12.70 -13.94
N ILE A 864 -11.41 -12.47 -14.99
CA ILE A 864 -11.26 -11.15 -15.62
C ILE A 864 -12.55 -10.72 -16.32
N GLU A 865 -13.25 -11.64 -16.99
CA GLU A 865 -14.55 -11.35 -17.61
C GLU A 865 -15.59 -10.94 -16.56
N LEU A 866 -15.63 -11.64 -15.42
CA LEU A 866 -16.49 -11.30 -14.29
C LEU A 866 -16.12 -9.93 -13.71
N GLN A 867 -14.83 -9.68 -13.45
CA GLN A 867 -14.35 -8.39 -12.96
C GLN A 867 -14.68 -7.21 -13.90
N ASN A 868 -14.67 -7.45 -15.22
CA ASN A 868 -14.97 -6.45 -16.24
C ASN A 868 -16.47 -6.30 -16.54
N ALA A 869 -17.33 -7.21 -16.08
CA ALA A 869 -18.74 -7.24 -16.44
C ALA A 869 -19.55 -6.04 -15.91
N PRO A 870 -19.33 -5.51 -14.68
CA PRO A 870 -19.99 -4.30 -14.23
C PRO A 870 -19.77 -3.11 -15.19
N ASP A 871 -20.74 -2.19 -15.23
CA ASP A 871 -20.67 -0.96 -16.04
C ASP A 871 -19.58 0.03 -15.54
N TYR A 872 -18.90 -0.31 -14.44
CA TYR A 872 -17.88 0.49 -13.76
C TYR A 872 -16.48 -0.08 -13.99
N GLY A 873 -15.47 0.75 -13.81
CA GLY A 873 -14.06 0.39 -14.01
C GLY A 873 -13.14 1.31 -13.21
N LEU A 874 -13.34 1.41 -11.90
CA LEU A 874 -12.55 2.30 -11.05
C LEU A 874 -11.30 1.61 -10.52
N THR A 875 -11.43 0.70 -9.54
CA THR A 875 -10.31 -0.08 -9.00
C THR A 875 -10.46 -1.57 -9.30
N ALA A 876 -9.34 -2.26 -9.48
CA ALA A 876 -9.29 -3.72 -9.66
C ALA A 876 -8.03 -4.30 -9.01
N GLY A 877 -8.18 -5.43 -8.33
CA GLY A 877 -7.09 -6.11 -7.63
C GLY A 877 -6.76 -7.49 -8.20
N LEU A 878 -5.49 -7.88 -8.13
CA LEU A 878 -5.00 -9.24 -8.37
C LEU A 878 -4.07 -9.68 -7.23
N HIS A 879 -4.38 -10.80 -6.59
CA HIS A 879 -3.43 -11.54 -5.78
C HIS A 879 -2.91 -12.75 -6.56
N SER A 880 -1.63 -12.68 -6.92
CA SER A 880 -0.87 -13.73 -7.59
C SER A 880 0.63 -13.45 -7.50
N LEU A 881 1.42 -14.50 -7.28
CA LEU A 881 2.89 -14.47 -7.41
C LEU A 881 3.37 -14.97 -8.78
N ASP A 882 2.45 -15.25 -9.71
CA ASP A 882 2.75 -15.69 -11.07
C ASP A 882 2.71 -14.51 -12.05
N ALA A 883 3.80 -14.34 -12.80
CA ALA A 883 3.92 -13.21 -13.70
C ALA A 883 3.25 -13.42 -15.07
N ASP A 884 2.96 -14.67 -15.48
CA ASP A 884 2.16 -14.92 -16.69
C ASP A 884 0.68 -14.54 -16.40
N GLU A 885 0.20 -14.82 -15.18
CA GLU A 885 -1.11 -14.38 -14.70
C GLU A 885 -1.20 -12.85 -14.61
N LEU A 886 -0.15 -12.19 -14.10
CA LEU A 886 -0.06 -10.72 -14.08
C LEU A 886 -0.13 -10.14 -15.50
N GLU A 887 0.63 -10.68 -16.45
CA GLU A 887 0.64 -10.23 -17.84
C GLU A 887 -0.74 -10.38 -18.49
N LEU A 888 -1.36 -11.55 -18.34
CA LEU A 888 -2.71 -11.82 -18.83
C LEU A 888 -3.71 -10.83 -18.23
N TRP A 889 -3.68 -10.63 -16.92
CA TRP A 889 -4.58 -9.71 -16.23
C TRP A 889 -4.40 -8.27 -16.72
N LEU A 890 -3.17 -7.75 -16.77
CA LEU A 890 -2.86 -6.40 -17.24
C LEU A 890 -3.25 -6.16 -18.71
N SER A 891 -3.31 -7.20 -19.53
CA SER A 891 -3.70 -7.11 -20.94
C SER A 891 -5.21 -7.00 -21.17
N LYS A 892 -6.03 -7.41 -20.18
CA LYS A 892 -7.48 -7.55 -20.34
C LYS A 892 -8.32 -6.79 -19.31
N VAL A 893 -7.78 -6.47 -18.14
CA VAL A 893 -8.53 -5.76 -17.09
C VAL A 893 -8.94 -4.35 -17.54
N GLN A 894 -10.18 -3.97 -17.23
CA GLN A 894 -10.79 -2.70 -17.65
C GLN A 894 -11.13 -1.82 -16.43
N ALA A 895 -10.09 -1.35 -15.74
CA ALA A 895 -10.21 -0.39 -14.66
C ALA A 895 -9.10 0.67 -14.71
N GLY A 896 -9.35 1.85 -14.15
CA GLY A 896 -8.38 2.95 -14.16
C GLY A 896 -7.25 2.79 -13.14
N ASN A 897 -7.50 2.16 -11.99
CA ASN A 897 -6.50 1.93 -10.93
C ASN A 897 -6.37 0.42 -10.66
N LEU A 898 -5.17 -0.10 -10.85
CA LEU A 898 -4.85 -1.52 -10.78
C LEU A 898 -3.91 -1.76 -9.60
N TYR A 899 -4.19 -2.78 -8.79
CA TYR A 899 -3.39 -3.11 -7.61
C TYR A 899 -3.04 -4.60 -7.58
N VAL A 900 -1.78 -4.91 -7.27
CA VAL A 900 -1.27 -6.29 -7.29
C VAL A 900 -0.59 -6.63 -5.98
N ASN A 901 -1.08 -7.68 -5.32
CA ASN A 901 -0.62 -8.16 -4.01
C ASN A 901 -0.66 -7.07 -2.91
N ARG A 902 -1.73 -6.27 -2.91
CA ARG A 902 -2.04 -5.23 -1.93
C ARG A 902 -3.53 -4.86 -1.98
N ALA A 903 -4.01 -4.15 -0.97
CA ALA A 903 -5.35 -3.54 -0.97
C ALA A 903 -5.57 -2.58 -2.16
N ILE A 904 -6.84 -2.45 -2.60
CA ILE A 904 -7.25 -1.63 -3.75
C ILE A 904 -7.77 -0.23 -3.36
N THR A 905 -7.52 0.19 -2.13
CA THR A 905 -7.93 1.51 -1.58
C THR A 905 -6.71 2.27 -1.05
N GLY A 906 -6.88 3.56 -0.73
CA GLY A 906 -5.78 4.40 -0.23
C GLY A 906 -4.82 4.80 -1.35
N ALA A 907 -5.35 5.28 -2.48
CA ALA A 907 -4.54 5.86 -3.53
C ALA A 907 -3.85 7.13 -3.01
N ILE A 908 -2.56 7.28 -3.28
CA ILE A 908 -1.75 8.41 -2.85
C ILE A 908 -1.46 9.27 -4.07
N VAL A 909 -1.64 10.59 -3.94
CA VAL A 909 -1.37 11.60 -4.99
C VAL A 909 0.00 11.38 -5.62
N GLN A 910 0.09 11.53 -6.95
CA GLN A 910 1.24 11.22 -7.80
C GLN A 910 1.62 9.73 -7.86
N ARG A 911 1.60 8.98 -6.75
CA ARG A 911 1.96 7.55 -6.74
C ARG A 911 0.94 6.75 -7.53
N GLN A 912 -0.34 6.85 -7.18
CA GLN A 912 -1.42 6.19 -7.89
C GLN A 912 -2.50 7.21 -8.28
N PRO A 913 -2.26 8.06 -9.30
CA PRO A 913 -3.28 8.99 -9.78
C PRO A 913 -4.64 8.30 -9.91
N PHE A 914 -5.68 8.93 -9.37
CA PHE A 914 -6.93 8.26 -9.11
C PHE A 914 -8.01 8.67 -10.12
N GLY A 915 -8.64 7.67 -10.73
CA GLY A 915 -9.79 7.89 -11.60
C GLY A 915 -10.13 6.68 -12.43
N GLY A 916 -11.39 6.54 -12.82
CA GLY A 916 -11.93 5.30 -13.41
C GLY A 916 -12.11 5.33 -14.93
N TRP A 917 -12.58 4.20 -15.46
CA TRP A 917 -13.08 4.04 -16.82
C TRP A 917 -14.58 3.71 -16.81
N LYS A 918 -15.21 3.68 -17.99
CA LYS A 918 -16.64 3.37 -18.15
C LYS A 918 -17.50 4.35 -17.33
N LYS A 919 -18.55 3.90 -16.62
CA LYS A 919 -19.39 4.76 -15.77
C LYS A 919 -18.72 5.24 -14.48
N SER A 920 -17.44 4.93 -14.25
CA SER A 920 -16.68 5.50 -13.12
C SER A 920 -16.06 6.86 -13.43
N THR A 921 -16.23 7.36 -14.65
CA THR A 921 -15.79 8.71 -15.03
C THR A 921 -16.79 9.38 -15.99
N VAL A 922 -16.82 10.71 -15.97
CA VAL A 922 -17.54 11.58 -16.89
C VAL A 922 -16.60 12.70 -17.36
N GLY A 923 -16.61 13.01 -18.64
CA GLY A 923 -15.73 14.04 -19.21
C GLY A 923 -14.38 13.48 -19.65
N SER A 924 -13.30 14.24 -19.46
CA SER A 924 -11.97 13.93 -20.03
C SER A 924 -11.36 12.59 -19.57
N GLY A 925 -11.76 12.10 -18.39
CA GLY A 925 -11.21 10.88 -17.77
C GLY A 925 -9.74 10.99 -17.39
N THR A 926 -9.24 12.22 -17.16
CA THR A 926 -7.92 12.47 -16.56
C THR A 926 -7.99 12.28 -15.06
N LYS A 927 -6.94 11.72 -14.46
CA LYS A 927 -6.96 11.30 -13.06
C LYS A 927 -6.65 12.45 -12.11
N ALA A 928 -7.42 12.55 -11.02
CA ALA A 928 -7.08 13.43 -9.91
C ALA A 928 -5.70 13.02 -9.33
N GLY A 929 -4.89 14.02 -9.01
CA GLY A 929 -3.53 13.80 -8.51
C GLY A 929 -2.58 13.22 -9.56
N GLY A 930 -2.96 13.29 -10.84
CA GLY A 930 -2.13 12.93 -11.99
C GLY A 930 -1.69 14.13 -12.82
N PRO A 931 -0.73 13.93 -13.74
CA PRO A 931 -0.07 15.03 -14.46
C PRO A 931 -0.97 15.73 -15.47
N SER A 932 -2.05 15.09 -15.95
CA SER A 932 -2.95 15.68 -16.95
C SER A 932 -4.19 16.35 -16.36
N TYR A 933 -4.38 16.35 -15.03
CA TYR A 933 -5.62 16.83 -14.43
C TYR A 933 -5.87 18.31 -14.71
N LEU A 934 -4.88 19.17 -14.45
CA LEU A 934 -5.00 20.60 -14.72
C LEU A 934 -5.08 20.91 -16.22
N ILE A 935 -4.45 20.10 -17.07
CA ILE A 935 -4.51 20.27 -18.54
C ILE A 935 -5.95 20.17 -19.02
N ALA A 936 -6.73 19.24 -18.46
CA ALA A 936 -8.13 19.05 -18.81
C ALA A 936 -9.05 20.15 -18.26
N LEU A 937 -8.64 20.84 -17.18
CA LEU A 937 -9.40 21.93 -16.58
C LEU A 937 -9.16 23.28 -17.27
N SER A 938 -8.01 23.46 -17.94
CA SER A 938 -7.67 24.67 -18.69
C SER A 938 -8.23 24.65 -20.13
N ASP A 939 -8.49 25.84 -20.67
CA ASP A 939 -8.57 26.04 -22.12
C ASP A 939 -7.17 26.25 -22.70
N TRP A 940 -7.06 26.18 -24.03
CA TRP A 940 -5.78 26.26 -24.73
C TRP A 940 -5.85 27.12 -25.97
N GLU A 941 -4.86 27.98 -26.15
CA GLU A 941 -4.63 28.74 -27.37
C GLU A 941 -3.52 28.08 -28.19
N PRO A 942 -3.73 27.82 -29.50
CA PRO A 942 -2.68 27.26 -30.34
C PRO A 942 -1.45 28.17 -30.38
N ALA A 943 -0.27 27.57 -30.25
CA ALA A 943 1.00 28.26 -30.44
C ALA A 943 1.89 27.44 -31.37
N GLN A 944 2.92 28.09 -31.93
CA GLN A 944 3.88 27.37 -32.75
C GLN A 944 4.77 26.50 -31.87
N ALA A 945 4.83 25.19 -32.13
CA ALA A 945 5.72 24.28 -31.43
C ALA A 945 7.18 24.50 -31.84
N THR A 946 8.08 24.33 -30.87
CA THR A 946 9.53 24.43 -31.06
C THR A 946 10.18 23.08 -31.33
N ALA A 947 9.50 21.97 -31.00
CA ALA A 947 9.94 20.62 -31.32
C ALA A 947 10.15 20.43 -32.84
N THR A 948 11.39 20.13 -33.24
CA THR A 948 11.75 19.82 -34.63
C THR A 948 12.55 18.52 -34.69
N ALA A 949 12.30 17.70 -35.73
CA ALA A 949 13.12 16.53 -36.09
C ALA A 949 13.16 15.36 -35.08
N VAL A 950 12.05 15.07 -34.39
CA VAL A 950 11.91 13.85 -33.58
C VAL A 950 11.54 12.64 -34.47
N THR A 951 12.05 11.45 -34.13
CA THR A 951 11.80 10.24 -34.93
C THR A 951 10.35 9.80 -34.81
N GLN A 952 9.60 9.92 -35.91
CA GLN A 952 8.19 9.52 -35.98
C GLN A 952 8.03 8.01 -36.21
N SER A 953 6.86 7.46 -35.85
CA SER A 953 6.50 6.08 -36.19
C SER A 953 6.43 5.87 -37.72
N VAL A 954 6.64 4.64 -38.19
CA VAL A 954 6.58 4.31 -39.62
C VAL A 954 5.25 4.74 -40.23
N THR A 955 4.14 4.42 -39.55
CA THR A 955 2.79 4.77 -39.97
C THR A 955 2.60 6.27 -40.18
N VAL A 956 3.08 7.08 -39.24
CA VAL A 956 2.98 8.54 -39.30
C VAL A 956 3.86 9.10 -40.42
N ARG A 957 5.10 8.61 -40.57
CA ARG A 957 6.01 9.06 -41.64
C ARG A 957 5.45 8.81 -43.04
N GLU A 958 4.93 7.61 -43.30
CA GLU A 958 4.36 7.26 -44.60
C GLU A 958 3.11 8.09 -44.93
N THR A 959 2.26 8.31 -43.92
CA THR A 959 1.06 9.15 -44.06
C THR A 959 1.46 10.60 -44.33
N LEU A 960 2.41 11.13 -43.55
CA LEU A 960 2.91 12.49 -43.71
C LEU A 960 3.57 12.71 -45.08
N ALA A 961 4.36 11.76 -45.57
CA ALA A 961 4.96 11.83 -46.91
C ALA A 961 3.90 11.80 -48.03
N THR A 962 2.81 11.07 -47.84
CA THR A 962 1.69 11.09 -48.80
C THR A 962 1.00 12.46 -48.80
N ILE A 963 0.77 13.03 -47.62
CA ILE A 963 0.20 14.38 -47.48
C ILE A 963 1.14 15.44 -48.11
N GLU A 964 2.45 15.34 -47.89
CA GLU A 964 3.46 16.25 -48.45
C GLU A 964 3.44 16.29 -49.99
N ASN A 965 3.20 15.13 -50.63
CA ASN A 965 3.12 15.02 -52.08
C ASN A 965 1.74 15.39 -52.67
N SER A 966 0.72 15.58 -51.83
CA SER A 966 -0.63 15.99 -52.24
C SER A 966 -0.73 17.51 -52.45
N GLU A 967 -1.88 17.99 -52.96
CA GLU A 967 -2.20 19.43 -53.03
C GLU A 967 -2.26 20.11 -51.65
N LEU A 968 -2.41 19.35 -50.55
CA LEU A 968 -2.36 19.88 -49.19
C LEU A 968 -0.93 20.14 -48.72
N GLY A 969 0.05 19.35 -49.17
CA GLY A 969 1.46 19.51 -48.82
C GLY A 969 2.12 20.76 -49.43
N LYS A 970 1.53 21.31 -50.48
CA LYS A 970 1.98 22.55 -51.15
C LYS A 970 1.47 23.83 -50.48
N ARG A 971 0.63 23.72 -49.46
CA ARG A 971 0.06 24.87 -48.72
C ARG A 971 0.95 25.28 -47.56
N GLU A 972 0.87 26.55 -47.17
CA GLU A 972 1.63 27.07 -46.01
C GLU A 972 1.27 26.33 -44.70
N ASP A 973 0.04 25.85 -44.59
CA ASP A 973 -0.48 25.12 -43.42
C ASP A 973 0.18 23.72 -43.23
N PHE A 974 0.92 23.19 -44.20
CA PHE A 974 1.61 21.91 -44.04
C PHE A 974 2.72 21.98 -42.96
N ALA A 975 3.33 23.16 -42.79
CA ALA A 975 4.34 23.38 -41.74
C ALA A 975 3.75 23.19 -40.33
N PHE A 976 2.49 23.58 -40.12
CA PHE A 976 1.74 23.36 -38.87
C PHE A 976 1.58 21.86 -38.57
N ILE A 977 1.19 21.06 -39.57
CA ILE A 977 1.10 19.60 -39.41
C ILE A 977 2.46 19.00 -39.05
N LYS A 978 3.53 19.40 -39.77
CA LYS A 978 4.88 18.84 -39.56
C LYS A 978 5.43 19.12 -38.16
N ARG A 979 5.22 20.33 -37.63
CA ARG A 979 5.59 20.68 -36.25
C ARG A 979 4.75 19.91 -35.24
N GLY A 980 3.42 19.87 -35.44
CA GLY A 980 2.51 19.12 -34.59
C GLY A 980 2.90 17.64 -34.46
N VAL A 981 3.19 16.97 -35.57
CA VAL A 981 3.63 15.57 -35.56
C VAL A 981 5.00 15.39 -34.89
N SER A 982 5.88 16.39 -34.96
CA SER A 982 7.16 16.35 -34.24
C SER A 982 6.95 16.50 -32.72
N SER A 983 6.00 17.34 -32.31
CA SER A 983 5.57 17.46 -30.92
C SER A 983 4.88 16.18 -30.41
N ASP A 984 4.05 15.52 -31.24
CA ASP A 984 3.44 14.22 -30.91
C ASP A 984 4.51 13.17 -30.62
N ALA A 985 5.52 13.07 -31.49
CA ALA A 985 6.62 12.13 -31.29
C ALA A 985 7.40 12.44 -30.00
N HIS A 986 7.60 13.73 -29.67
CA HIS A 986 8.22 14.13 -28.41
C HIS A 986 7.38 13.75 -27.18
N ALA A 987 6.07 14.00 -27.21
CA ALA A 987 5.17 13.65 -26.12
C ALA A 987 5.05 12.13 -25.95
N TRP A 988 5.08 11.37 -27.04
CA TRP A 988 5.15 9.91 -27.00
C TRP A 988 6.46 9.43 -26.35
N ASP A 989 7.59 10.02 -26.72
CA ASP A 989 8.92 9.62 -26.21
C ASP A 989 9.20 10.05 -24.77
N THR A 990 8.42 10.99 -24.21
CA THR A 990 8.63 11.53 -22.86
C THR A 990 7.52 11.19 -21.87
N GLU A 991 6.28 11.03 -22.31
CA GLU A 991 5.12 10.86 -21.42
C GLU A 991 4.28 9.61 -21.76
N PHE A 992 3.84 9.48 -23.02
CA PHE A 992 2.76 8.54 -23.36
C PHE A 992 3.20 7.14 -23.79
N GLY A 993 4.39 7.01 -24.38
CA GLY A 993 4.81 5.80 -25.09
C GLY A 993 5.35 4.66 -24.21
N PHE A 994 5.44 4.86 -22.90
CA PHE A 994 5.91 3.86 -21.94
C PHE A 994 5.29 4.09 -20.56
N GLY A 995 5.24 3.02 -19.75
CA GLY A 995 4.90 3.17 -18.33
C GLY A 995 6.09 3.74 -17.56
N HIS A 996 5.85 4.69 -16.65
CA HIS A 996 6.90 5.24 -15.80
C HIS A 996 6.47 5.22 -14.33
N ASP A 997 7.45 5.12 -13.42
CA ASP A 997 7.21 5.19 -11.98
C ASP A 997 7.55 6.60 -11.47
N PRO A 998 6.55 7.47 -11.20
CA PRO A 998 6.81 8.82 -10.71
C PRO A 998 7.31 8.82 -9.25
N SER A 999 7.06 7.75 -8.49
CA SER A 999 7.36 7.67 -7.06
C SER A 999 8.71 7.02 -6.72
N LYS A 1000 9.14 6.04 -7.53
CA LYS A 1000 10.42 5.31 -7.42
C LYS A 1000 10.71 4.78 -6.01
N LEU A 1001 9.69 4.28 -5.31
CA LEU A 1001 9.80 3.83 -3.92
C LEU A 1001 10.69 2.58 -3.74
N GLY A 1002 10.83 1.75 -4.77
CA GLY A 1002 11.64 0.53 -4.75
C GLY A 1002 11.00 -0.65 -4.01
N VAL A 1003 10.26 -0.39 -2.92
CA VAL A 1003 9.43 -1.37 -2.19
C VAL A 1003 8.04 -1.54 -2.80
N GLU A 1004 7.62 -0.57 -3.61
CA GLU A 1004 6.39 -0.58 -4.38
C GLU A 1004 6.67 0.03 -5.75
N ARG A 1005 6.18 -0.61 -6.81
CA ARG A 1005 6.23 -0.10 -8.18
C ARG A 1005 4.91 0.56 -8.49
N ASN A 1006 4.94 1.84 -8.82
CA ASN A 1006 3.74 2.64 -9.06
C ASN A 1006 3.77 3.18 -10.48
N ILE A 1007 3.22 2.43 -11.42
CA ILE A 1007 3.38 2.72 -12.83
C ILE A 1007 2.20 3.54 -13.33
N LEU A 1008 2.46 4.74 -13.82
CA LEU A 1008 1.51 5.46 -14.66
C LEU A 1008 1.75 5.05 -16.12
N ARG A 1009 0.69 4.58 -16.80
CA ARG A 1009 0.73 4.27 -18.24
C ARG A 1009 -0.49 4.84 -18.95
N TYR A 1010 -0.38 4.95 -20.27
CA TYR A 1010 -1.43 5.45 -21.13
C TYR A 1010 -1.89 4.35 -22.10
N VAL A 1011 -3.18 4.01 -22.05
CA VAL A 1011 -3.77 2.92 -22.84
C VAL A 1011 -4.55 3.53 -24.02
N PRO A 1012 -4.21 3.20 -25.27
CA PRO A 1012 -4.95 3.69 -26.43
C PRO A 1012 -6.44 3.33 -26.38
N THR A 1013 -7.29 4.23 -26.86
CA THR A 1013 -8.74 4.04 -26.94
C THR A 1013 -9.30 4.59 -28.24
N GLN A 1014 -10.41 4.01 -28.71
CA GLN A 1014 -11.05 4.51 -29.93
C GLN A 1014 -11.58 5.93 -29.71
N VAL A 1015 -11.40 6.80 -30.71
CA VAL A 1015 -11.97 8.15 -30.74
C VAL A 1015 -12.69 8.38 -32.06
N LEU A 1016 -13.88 8.97 -31.99
CA LEU A 1016 -14.57 9.54 -33.15
C LEU A 1016 -14.07 10.96 -33.40
N VAL A 1017 -13.24 11.14 -34.41
CA VAL A 1017 -12.84 12.47 -34.88
C VAL A 1017 -13.96 12.99 -35.79
N ARG A 1018 -14.58 14.11 -35.40
CA ARG A 1018 -15.58 14.81 -36.22
C ARG A 1018 -14.99 16.13 -36.68
N ALA A 1019 -14.75 16.26 -37.99
CA ALA A 1019 -14.52 17.54 -38.64
C ALA A 1019 -15.82 18.01 -39.29
N ASP A 1020 -16.38 19.13 -38.83
CA ASP A 1020 -17.61 19.67 -39.41
C ASP A 1020 -17.38 20.34 -40.78
N GLU A 1021 -18.42 20.93 -41.36
CA GLU A 1021 -18.30 21.61 -42.64
C GLU A 1021 -17.44 22.89 -42.59
N SER A 1022 -17.16 23.44 -41.41
CA SER A 1022 -16.30 24.61 -41.21
C SER A 1022 -14.82 24.25 -41.02
N ALA A 1023 -14.52 23.03 -40.57
CA ALA A 1023 -13.18 22.55 -40.28
C ALA A 1023 -12.24 22.59 -41.49
N SER A 1024 -10.97 22.95 -41.27
CA SER A 1024 -9.95 22.86 -42.31
C SER A 1024 -9.42 21.44 -42.47
N ALA A 1025 -8.97 21.11 -43.68
CA ALA A 1025 -8.30 19.83 -43.94
C ALA A 1025 -7.00 19.68 -43.13
N ALA A 1026 -6.28 20.79 -42.88
CA ALA A 1026 -5.03 20.77 -42.13
C ALA A 1026 -5.24 20.42 -40.65
N GLU A 1027 -6.23 21.04 -39.99
CA GLU A 1027 -6.63 20.71 -38.62
C GLU A 1027 -7.13 19.28 -38.49
N THR A 1028 -7.96 18.84 -39.45
CA THR A 1028 -8.44 17.45 -39.50
C THR A 1028 -7.28 16.46 -39.54
N LEU A 1029 -6.30 16.69 -40.42
CA LEU A 1029 -5.13 15.82 -40.54
C LEU A 1029 -4.22 15.90 -39.31
N ARG A 1030 -4.03 17.07 -38.71
CA ARG A 1030 -3.27 17.25 -37.47
C ARG A 1030 -3.79 16.36 -36.35
N VAL A 1031 -5.11 16.34 -36.13
CA VAL A 1031 -5.77 15.54 -35.10
C VAL A 1031 -5.69 14.05 -35.41
N VAL A 1032 -5.96 13.67 -36.67
CA VAL A 1032 -5.89 12.27 -37.10
C VAL A 1032 -4.48 11.70 -36.95
N LEU A 1033 -3.45 12.51 -37.26
CA LEU A 1033 -2.05 12.13 -37.09
C LEU A 1033 -1.66 11.98 -35.61
N ALA A 1034 -2.22 12.79 -34.69
CA ALA A 1034 -2.05 12.56 -33.24
C ALA A 1034 -2.64 11.21 -32.81
N GLY A 1035 -3.82 10.85 -33.29
CA GLY A 1035 -4.43 9.54 -33.04
C GLY A 1035 -3.58 8.37 -33.58
N LEU A 1036 -3.03 8.52 -34.79
CA LEU A 1036 -2.10 7.55 -35.36
C LEU A 1036 -0.78 7.46 -34.58
N ALA A 1037 -0.25 8.60 -34.11
CA ALA A 1037 0.95 8.64 -33.26
C ALA A 1037 0.70 7.97 -31.91
N ALA A 1038 -0.51 8.09 -31.35
CA ALA A 1038 -0.94 7.44 -30.12
C ALA A 1038 -1.24 5.94 -30.29
N ASN A 1039 -1.11 5.39 -31.50
CA ASN A 1039 -1.52 4.03 -31.86
C ASN A 1039 -2.98 3.72 -31.47
N ALA A 1040 -3.85 4.72 -31.57
CA ALA A 1040 -5.25 4.63 -31.19
C ALA A 1040 -6.13 4.31 -32.41
N PRO A 1041 -7.18 3.49 -32.25
CA PRO A 1041 -8.20 3.34 -33.29
C PRO A 1041 -8.91 4.67 -33.55
N VAL A 1042 -8.98 5.11 -34.81
CA VAL A 1042 -9.65 6.36 -35.19
C VAL A 1042 -10.83 6.05 -36.12
N ALA A 1043 -12.01 6.54 -35.73
CA ALA A 1043 -13.14 6.69 -36.65
C ALA A 1043 -13.21 8.16 -37.07
N LEU A 1044 -13.20 8.42 -38.38
CA LEU A 1044 -13.17 9.77 -38.93
C LEU A 1044 -14.47 10.05 -39.68
N SER A 1045 -15.17 11.10 -39.24
CA SER A 1045 -16.37 11.64 -39.89
C SER A 1045 -16.10 13.07 -40.33
N VAL A 1046 -16.25 13.36 -41.62
CA VAL A 1046 -16.00 14.70 -42.18
C VAL A 1046 -17.26 15.31 -42.80
N GLY A 1047 -17.43 16.62 -42.67
CA GLY A 1047 -18.45 17.40 -43.39
C GLY A 1047 -18.08 17.68 -44.85
N LYS A 1048 -16.78 17.86 -45.11
CA LYS A 1048 -16.21 18.04 -46.46
C LYS A 1048 -15.19 16.93 -46.74
N ASP A 1049 -15.33 16.29 -47.91
CA ASP A 1049 -14.45 15.18 -48.31
C ASP A 1049 -12.99 15.63 -48.41
N LEU A 1050 -12.07 14.73 -48.05
CA LEU A 1050 -10.63 14.95 -48.17
C LEU A 1050 -10.14 14.56 -49.58
N PRO A 1051 -8.97 15.05 -50.02
CA PRO A 1051 -8.35 14.58 -51.26
C PRO A 1051 -8.23 13.05 -51.32
N VAL A 1052 -8.47 12.46 -52.50
CA VAL A 1052 -8.59 11.01 -52.70
C VAL A 1052 -7.32 10.25 -52.30
N ASP A 1053 -6.15 10.82 -52.56
CA ASP A 1053 -4.85 10.28 -52.17
C ASP A 1053 -4.68 10.24 -50.65
N VAL A 1054 -5.07 11.32 -49.96
CA VAL A 1054 -5.06 11.41 -48.50
C VAL A 1054 -6.07 10.44 -47.89
N ARG A 1055 -7.29 10.39 -48.42
CA ARG A 1055 -8.30 9.41 -47.99
C ARG A 1055 -7.79 7.97 -48.14
N GLY A 1056 -7.20 7.64 -49.29
CA GLY A 1056 -6.68 6.31 -49.57
C GLY A 1056 -5.59 5.89 -48.60
N VAL A 1057 -4.67 6.79 -48.22
CA VAL A 1057 -3.65 6.44 -47.21
C VAL A 1057 -4.26 6.26 -45.81
N LEU A 1058 -5.24 7.06 -45.41
CA LEU A 1058 -5.92 6.92 -44.11
C LEU A 1058 -6.70 5.60 -44.02
N GLU A 1059 -7.46 5.24 -45.05
CA GLU A 1059 -8.18 3.96 -45.14
C GLU A 1059 -7.20 2.77 -45.10
N ASN A 1060 -6.05 2.87 -45.80
CA ASN A 1060 -4.99 1.86 -45.75
C ASN A 1060 -4.34 1.73 -44.36
N LYS A 1061 -4.39 2.76 -43.52
CA LYS A 1061 -3.97 2.70 -42.12
C LYS A 1061 -5.08 2.22 -41.16
N GLY A 1062 -6.22 1.78 -41.70
CA GLY A 1062 -7.33 1.21 -40.93
C GLY A 1062 -8.29 2.24 -40.33
N ILE A 1063 -8.20 3.51 -40.76
CA ILE A 1063 -9.15 4.55 -40.31
C ILE A 1063 -10.49 4.34 -41.01
N LYS A 1064 -11.56 4.19 -40.21
CA LYS A 1064 -12.93 4.14 -40.74
C LYS A 1064 -13.33 5.54 -41.16
N TYR A 1065 -13.54 5.76 -42.47
CA TYR A 1065 -13.79 7.07 -43.04
C TYR A 1065 -15.24 7.23 -43.50
N GLU A 1066 -15.93 8.27 -43.05
CA GLU A 1066 -17.30 8.61 -43.46
C GLU A 1066 -17.42 10.08 -43.84
N VAL A 1067 -18.14 10.36 -44.94
CA VAL A 1067 -18.54 11.72 -45.32
C VAL A 1067 -20.01 11.89 -44.94
N LYS A 1068 -20.28 12.76 -43.96
CA LYS A 1068 -21.63 13.07 -43.46
C LYS A 1068 -21.75 14.58 -43.30
N SER A 1069 -22.81 15.16 -43.86
CA SER A 1069 -23.18 16.55 -43.53
C SER A 1069 -23.41 16.70 -42.03
N ASP A 1070 -23.32 17.94 -41.53
CA ASP A 1070 -23.50 18.20 -40.09
C ASP A 1070 -24.88 17.73 -39.59
N ALA A 1071 -25.92 17.85 -40.43
CA ALA A 1071 -27.26 17.37 -40.12
C ALA A 1071 -27.31 15.84 -39.97
N GLN A 1072 -26.73 15.10 -40.93
CA GLN A 1072 -26.68 13.63 -40.87
C GLN A 1072 -25.87 13.13 -39.67
N PHE A 1073 -24.80 13.84 -39.31
CA PHE A 1073 -24.00 13.49 -38.15
C PHE A 1073 -24.79 13.67 -36.85
N ARG A 1074 -25.54 14.78 -36.71
CA ARG A 1074 -26.42 15.01 -35.56
C ARG A 1074 -27.55 13.98 -35.48
N GLU A 1075 -28.15 13.58 -36.60
CA GLU A 1075 -29.14 12.49 -36.64
C GLU A 1075 -28.52 11.17 -36.16
N TYR A 1076 -27.28 10.87 -36.54
CA TYR A 1076 -26.55 9.72 -36.04
C TYR A 1076 -26.34 9.79 -34.52
N LEU A 1077 -25.91 10.93 -33.97
CA LEU A 1077 -25.80 11.11 -32.52
C LEU A 1077 -27.14 10.96 -31.81
N ALA A 1078 -28.21 11.58 -32.34
CA ALA A 1078 -29.56 11.51 -31.79
C ALA A 1078 -30.12 10.08 -31.77
N SER A 1079 -29.86 9.30 -32.83
CA SER A 1079 -30.25 7.89 -32.90
C SER A 1079 -29.54 7.02 -31.84
N ASN A 1080 -28.38 7.47 -31.35
CA ASN A 1080 -27.58 6.79 -30.34
C ASN A 1080 -27.68 7.40 -28.95
N ALA A 1081 -28.38 8.52 -28.75
CA ALA A 1081 -28.41 9.27 -27.50
C ALA A 1081 -28.81 8.43 -26.28
N LYS A 1082 -29.67 7.43 -26.47
CA LYS A 1082 -30.16 6.51 -25.42
C LYS A 1082 -29.58 5.09 -25.51
N THR A 1083 -28.65 4.85 -26.43
CA THR A 1083 -28.03 3.54 -26.61
C THR A 1083 -27.05 3.26 -25.46
N PRO A 1084 -27.21 2.16 -24.70
CA PRO A 1084 -26.28 1.80 -23.64
C PRO A 1084 -24.85 1.63 -24.17
N VAL A 1085 -23.83 2.02 -23.40
CA VAL A 1085 -22.40 1.96 -23.79
C VAL A 1085 -22.02 0.61 -24.40
N ARG A 1086 -22.40 -0.50 -23.75
CA ARG A 1086 -22.11 -1.85 -24.24
C ARG A 1086 -22.66 -2.16 -25.64
N ALA A 1087 -23.75 -1.49 -26.03
CA ALA A 1087 -24.37 -1.66 -27.35
C ALA A 1087 -23.76 -0.74 -28.42
N LEU A 1088 -22.85 0.16 -28.03
CA LEU A 1088 -22.04 0.96 -28.96
C LEU A 1088 -20.82 0.21 -29.49
N ALA A 1089 -20.53 -0.99 -28.98
CA ALA A 1089 -19.46 -1.83 -29.48
C ALA A 1089 -19.56 -2.05 -31.00
N GLY A 1090 -18.45 -1.91 -31.71
CA GLY A 1090 -18.36 -1.97 -33.17
C GLY A 1090 -18.76 -0.69 -33.91
N THR A 1091 -19.39 0.29 -33.24
CA THR A 1091 -19.79 1.58 -33.84
C THR A 1091 -18.66 2.60 -33.78
N PRO A 1092 -18.74 3.71 -34.56
CA PRO A 1092 -17.82 4.84 -34.39
C PRO A 1092 -17.76 5.41 -32.95
N LEU A 1093 -18.81 5.26 -32.15
CA LEU A 1093 -18.90 5.76 -30.77
C LEU A 1093 -18.47 4.76 -29.69
N GLU A 1094 -17.93 3.60 -30.06
CA GLU A 1094 -17.55 2.53 -29.10
C GLU A 1094 -16.65 3.02 -27.96
N GLY A 1095 -15.66 3.87 -28.26
CA GLY A 1095 -14.76 4.42 -27.24
C GLY A 1095 -15.34 5.56 -26.41
N THR A 1096 -16.61 5.92 -26.63
CA THR A 1096 -17.36 7.00 -25.95
C THR A 1096 -16.62 8.34 -25.89
N ARG A 1097 -15.88 8.66 -26.95
CA ARG A 1097 -15.06 9.87 -27.08
C ARG A 1097 -15.22 10.49 -28.45
N ILE A 1098 -15.47 11.80 -28.49
CA ILE A 1098 -15.55 12.59 -29.70
C ILE A 1098 -14.50 13.69 -29.63
N ARG A 1099 -13.56 13.71 -30.58
CA ARG A 1099 -12.71 14.88 -30.82
C ARG A 1099 -13.34 15.70 -31.92
N TYR A 1100 -13.93 16.83 -31.55
CA TYR A 1100 -14.66 17.71 -32.45
C TYR A 1100 -13.77 18.84 -32.97
N ILE A 1101 -13.83 19.10 -34.26
CA ILE A 1101 -13.13 20.17 -34.98
C ILE A 1101 -14.22 20.95 -35.71
N GLY A 1102 -14.47 22.18 -35.27
CA GLY A 1102 -15.60 22.96 -35.74
C GLY A 1102 -16.03 24.05 -34.76
N ASN A 1103 -17.13 24.73 -35.09
CA ASN A 1103 -17.58 25.93 -34.37
C ASN A 1103 -18.95 25.76 -33.67
N ASP A 1104 -19.60 24.59 -33.73
CA ASP A 1104 -20.96 24.35 -33.22
C ASP A 1104 -21.04 23.16 -32.25
N GLU A 1105 -20.27 23.23 -31.17
CA GLU A 1105 -20.21 22.19 -30.12
C GLU A 1105 -21.55 21.96 -29.41
N LYS A 1106 -22.33 23.04 -29.19
CA LYS A 1106 -23.61 22.98 -28.47
C LYS A 1106 -24.59 22.06 -29.17
N SER A 1107 -24.63 22.11 -30.50
CA SER A 1107 -25.49 21.22 -31.29
C SER A 1107 -25.17 19.73 -31.11
N LEU A 1108 -23.91 19.38 -30.78
CA LEU A 1108 -23.51 18.00 -30.51
C LEU A 1108 -24.06 17.52 -29.18
N TYR A 1109 -23.93 18.33 -28.12
CA TYR A 1109 -24.46 17.98 -26.80
C TYR A 1109 -25.98 17.82 -26.81
N THR A 1110 -26.69 18.70 -27.52
CA THR A 1110 -28.14 18.56 -27.74
C THR A 1110 -28.47 17.29 -28.52
N ALA A 1111 -27.71 16.96 -29.57
CA ALA A 1111 -27.93 15.73 -30.33
C ALA A 1111 -27.62 14.46 -29.50
N LEU A 1112 -26.66 14.52 -28.58
CA LEU A 1112 -26.35 13.45 -27.63
C LEU A 1112 -27.40 13.31 -26.51
N GLY A 1113 -28.35 14.25 -26.40
CA GLY A 1113 -29.38 14.26 -25.36
C GLY A 1113 -28.81 14.41 -23.95
N GLY A 1114 -27.65 15.07 -23.80
CA GLY A 1114 -27.00 15.28 -22.52
C GLY A 1114 -26.42 14.01 -21.86
N ARG A 1115 -26.18 12.92 -22.61
CA ARG A 1115 -25.59 11.71 -22.00
C ARG A 1115 -24.19 12.00 -21.43
N PRO A 1116 -23.88 11.64 -20.17
CA PRO A 1116 -22.62 12.01 -19.53
C PRO A 1116 -21.45 11.07 -19.86
N ASP A 1117 -21.71 9.87 -20.36
CA ASP A 1117 -20.67 8.87 -20.66
C ASP A 1117 -19.87 9.15 -21.95
N VAL A 1118 -20.32 10.09 -22.79
CA VAL A 1118 -19.58 10.51 -23.99
C VAL A 1118 -18.79 11.77 -23.72
N ALA A 1119 -17.47 11.67 -23.74
CA ALA A 1119 -16.57 12.81 -23.62
C ALA A 1119 -16.46 13.53 -24.97
N VAL A 1120 -16.74 14.83 -24.99
CA VAL A 1120 -16.57 15.67 -26.19
C VAL A 1120 -15.41 16.63 -25.94
N TYR A 1121 -14.35 16.48 -26.75
CA TYR A 1121 -13.17 17.34 -26.74
C TYR A 1121 -13.31 18.36 -27.87
N PHE A 1122 -13.52 19.62 -27.53
CA PHE A 1122 -13.82 20.70 -28.47
C PHE A 1122 -12.78 21.84 -28.45
N ALA A 1123 -11.73 21.72 -27.62
CA ALA A 1123 -10.66 22.71 -27.57
C ALA A 1123 -10.05 22.97 -28.96
N PRO A 1124 -9.54 24.17 -29.25
CA PRO A 1124 -8.88 24.47 -30.51
C PRO A 1124 -7.81 23.43 -30.87
N VAL A 1125 -7.61 23.15 -32.15
CA VAL A 1125 -6.56 22.21 -32.59
C VAL A 1125 -5.19 22.86 -32.36
N THR A 1126 -4.30 22.15 -31.66
CA THR A 1126 -2.98 22.69 -31.27
C THR A 1126 -1.83 21.98 -31.97
N GLU A 1127 -0.64 22.59 -31.97
CA GLU A 1127 0.58 21.87 -32.32
C GLU A 1127 1.09 20.99 -31.16
N ALA A 1128 0.63 21.22 -29.93
CA ALA A 1128 1.07 20.52 -28.72
C ALA A 1128 0.66 19.04 -28.66
N GLY A 1129 1.61 18.14 -28.83
CA GLY A 1129 1.36 16.69 -28.70
C GLY A 1129 0.88 16.30 -27.30
N ARG A 1130 1.33 17.00 -26.25
CA ARG A 1130 0.90 16.77 -24.86
C ARG A 1130 -0.61 16.96 -24.64
N ILE A 1131 -1.27 17.73 -25.50
CA ILE A 1131 -2.71 18.02 -25.45
C ILE A 1131 -3.45 17.21 -26.51
N GLU A 1132 -3.00 17.26 -27.76
CA GLU A 1132 -3.75 16.69 -28.89
C GLU A 1132 -3.81 15.14 -28.87
N MET A 1133 -2.86 14.49 -28.19
CA MET A 1133 -2.87 13.03 -28.02
C MET A 1133 -3.76 12.54 -26.86
N LEU A 1134 -4.05 13.38 -25.86
CA LEU A 1134 -4.81 12.96 -24.65
C LEU A 1134 -6.19 12.38 -24.95
N PRO A 1135 -7.00 12.90 -25.89
CA PRO A 1135 -8.31 12.31 -26.23
C PRO A 1135 -8.20 10.84 -26.62
N PHE A 1136 -7.08 10.43 -27.22
CA PHE A 1136 -6.83 9.09 -27.75
C PHE A 1136 -6.27 8.11 -26.71
N LEU A 1137 -6.03 8.58 -25.49
CA LEU A 1137 -5.39 7.81 -24.42
C LEU A 1137 -6.24 7.79 -23.15
N ARG A 1138 -6.20 6.68 -22.44
CA ARG A 1138 -6.76 6.52 -21.10
C ARG A 1138 -5.62 6.34 -20.11
N GLU A 1139 -5.54 7.19 -19.11
CA GLU A 1139 -4.58 7.01 -18.02
C GLU A 1139 -4.94 5.75 -17.23
N GLN A 1140 -3.90 5.03 -16.78
CA GLN A 1140 -4.03 3.87 -15.91
C GLN A 1140 -2.87 3.83 -14.93
N ALA A 1141 -3.19 3.75 -13.63
CA ALA A 1141 -2.21 3.56 -12.58
C ALA A 1141 -2.12 2.08 -12.23
N VAL A 1142 -0.92 1.51 -12.14
CA VAL A 1142 -0.66 0.11 -11.78
C VAL A 1142 0.30 0.09 -10.60
N SER A 1143 -0.22 -0.27 -9.42
CA SER A 1143 0.57 -0.36 -8.20
C SER A 1143 0.83 -1.81 -7.81
N ILE A 1144 2.10 -2.16 -7.62
CA ILE A 1144 2.53 -3.53 -7.35
C ILE A 1144 3.48 -3.55 -6.17
N THR A 1145 3.16 -4.38 -5.18
CA THR A 1145 4.10 -4.72 -4.10
C THR A 1145 5.39 -5.29 -4.69
N ALA A 1146 6.49 -4.56 -4.51
CA ALA A 1146 7.79 -4.87 -5.11
C ALA A 1146 8.72 -5.61 -4.15
N HIS A 1147 8.17 -6.15 -3.07
CA HIS A 1147 8.89 -6.93 -2.08
C HIS A 1147 8.15 -8.23 -1.71
N ARG A 1148 8.88 -9.15 -1.09
CA ARG A 1148 8.35 -10.33 -0.41
C ARG A 1148 8.86 -10.28 1.03
N PHE A 1149 7.97 -9.96 1.97
CA PHE A 1149 8.34 -9.73 3.38
C PHE A 1149 9.51 -8.74 3.57
N GLY A 1150 9.47 -7.62 2.84
CA GLY A 1150 10.48 -6.57 2.85
C GLY A 1150 11.65 -6.77 1.89
N ASN A 1151 11.92 -8.00 1.45
CA ASN A 1151 13.02 -8.27 0.52
C ASN A 1151 12.59 -7.99 -0.93
N PRO A 1152 13.42 -7.36 -1.78
CA PRO A 1152 13.03 -7.01 -3.15
C PRO A 1152 12.55 -8.22 -3.96
N ASN A 1153 11.39 -8.10 -4.59
CA ASN A 1153 10.77 -9.14 -5.41
C ASN A 1153 10.77 -8.75 -6.89
N ARG A 1154 11.26 -9.65 -7.73
CA ARG A 1154 11.47 -9.44 -9.18
C ARG A 1154 10.38 -10.03 -10.07
N PHE A 1155 9.36 -10.70 -9.53
CA PHE A 1155 8.39 -11.43 -10.36
C PHE A 1155 7.74 -10.55 -11.44
N SER A 1156 7.41 -9.30 -11.11
CA SER A 1156 6.75 -8.36 -12.03
C SER A 1156 7.70 -7.68 -13.03
N GLU A 1157 9.03 -7.77 -12.86
CA GLU A 1157 10.00 -7.03 -13.69
C GLU A 1157 9.96 -7.42 -15.16
N ARG A 1158 9.62 -8.68 -15.46
CA ARG A 1158 9.50 -9.15 -16.85
C ARG A 1158 8.24 -8.65 -17.56
N VAL A 1159 7.22 -8.25 -16.79
CA VAL A 1159 5.91 -7.80 -17.32
C VAL A 1159 5.87 -6.28 -17.45
N ILE A 1160 6.58 -5.58 -16.57
CA ILE A 1160 6.54 -4.13 -16.44
C ILE A 1160 7.90 -3.58 -16.78
N SER A 1161 8.10 -3.24 -18.05
CA SER A 1161 9.22 -2.40 -18.46
C SER A 1161 8.86 -0.94 -18.20
N SER A 1162 9.43 -0.35 -17.15
CA SER A 1162 9.38 1.10 -16.93
C SER A 1162 10.72 1.73 -17.33
N ARG A 1163 10.69 2.91 -17.95
CA ARG A 1163 11.89 3.75 -18.12
C ARG A 1163 12.15 4.60 -16.89
#